data_AF-A0A540X550-F1
#
_entry.id   AF-A0A540X550-F1
#
_cell.length_a   1.000
_cell.length_b   1.000
_cell.length_c   1.000
_cell.angle_alpha   90.00
_cell.angle_beta   90.00
_cell.angle_gamma   90.00
#
_symmetry.space_group_name_H-M   'P 1'
#
loop_
_entity.id
_entity.type
_entity.pdbx_description
1 polymer ?
#
loop_
_entity_poly.entity_id
_entity_poly.type
_entity_poly.pdbx_seq_one_letter_code
_entity_poly.pdbx_strand_id
1 'polypeptide(L)'
;MRRLLRFPLFAAGLLATGLLSCTDSMLEPRTEQQSHVDDRVMLQGRVCTRPPNPAGFPVKVVVVIDESGSMCISDPPGAQLDSGFCQQAEVQAIIPPGVTEPARVRALKRLVAQFRQVNAAGGNVQVSVAPFETNVRNVWPPATTGDRFARPDTNIDTYIDGLQSQLGKGTDYQGALSYAYSLIASDINAVALSNPEVLPRTRYVVVFLTDGTPYPRCSATDNLSVYASPDSPDLTWADSLISFCNATSTTDRIDGFEIGTDRNQNYQLFSYVRRLMELKDQYNVGDVRMHTVLLFNQEAVRACGTICEQIYGVYPGVAPAEYPAAAKKIAAWLLTRFAEMGNGVYQEFNDTAEISNLGLGALDYSSFASRNVMKTLLVEPLSSGPGLEARIVDSDGDGVPDDVDNSFTLKTNPFNADSDRDCLNDGFEQRREDQGFKAANDLDARGCDPDSPLTPRCTCRDTDGDGLSQFAESYLRTRETIVDSDGDGIPDSLEARWGLDPMEPSVAGLDTDGDGLPDEVELRAGTDPTRRDRAFFEKNGFQYETRIAEVLSNGSVCYDYTVSNLQMVTTPDRVGAKQGFNLFKLWFAEAPESGVATDYGVWRSACAWSQYAPPSVRVPVGPELTLTNDNFMIPTDLSNPWENQGRCVGTTPAGQQGGVNP
;
A
#
# COMPACT_ATOMS: atom_id res chain seq x y z
N MET A 1 -67.17 -43.57 32.53
CA MET A 1 -67.70 -43.58 31.15
C MET A 1 -66.55 -43.27 30.20
N ARG A 2 -66.26 -44.20 29.26
CA ARG A 2 -65.53 -44.06 27.95
C ARG A 2 -64.20 -43.27 27.91
N ARG A 3 -63.11 -43.67 27.25
CA ARG A 3 -62.60 -44.87 26.57
C ARG A 3 -61.16 -44.50 26.16
N LEU A 4 -60.20 -45.40 26.32
CA LEU A 4 -58.89 -45.36 25.64
C LEU A 4 -59.05 -45.29 24.12
N LEU A 5 -58.15 -44.60 23.42
CA LEU A 5 -57.71 -44.99 22.06
C LEU A 5 -56.37 -44.35 21.66
N ARG A 6 -55.61 -45.17 20.93
CA ARG A 6 -54.21 -45.08 20.50
C ARG A 6 -53.98 -44.13 19.31
N PHE A 7 -52.70 -43.76 19.15
CA PHE A 7 -51.98 -43.22 17.98
C PHE A 7 -52.42 -43.76 16.59
N PRO A 8 -52.11 -43.02 15.50
CA PRO A 8 -50.94 -43.37 14.69
C PRO A 8 -50.10 -42.18 14.17
N LEU A 9 -48.82 -42.49 13.90
CA LEU A 9 -47.88 -41.73 13.10
C LEU A 9 -48.38 -41.52 11.67
N PHE A 10 -48.03 -40.38 11.07
CA PHE A 10 -47.49 -40.35 9.69
C PHE A 10 -46.35 -39.33 9.61
N ALA A 11 -45.24 -39.82 9.07
CA ALA A 11 -44.02 -39.09 8.79
C ALA A 11 -44.09 -38.34 7.45
N ALA A 12 -43.31 -37.26 7.35
CA ALA A 12 -42.45 -36.86 6.22
C ALA A 12 -42.60 -35.37 5.87
N GLY A 13 -41.47 -34.65 5.87
CA GLY A 13 -41.34 -33.44 5.05
C GLY A 13 -40.48 -32.32 5.63
N LEU A 14 -39.18 -32.38 5.29
CA LEU A 14 -38.25 -31.25 5.15
C LEU A 14 -37.68 -30.53 6.38
N LEU A 15 -36.45 -30.95 6.70
CA LEU A 15 -35.28 -30.15 7.07
C LEU A 15 -35.43 -28.63 6.90
N ALA A 16 -35.46 -27.92 8.03
CA ALA A 16 -34.92 -26.56 8.15
C ALA A 16 -33.75 -26.64 9.13
N THR A 17 -32.57 -26.96 8.59
CA THR A 17 -31.29 -26.80 9.29
C THR A 17 -31.04 -25.33 9.57
N GLY A 18 -30.65 -25.04 10.80
CA GLY A 18 -30.44 -23.70 11.30
C GLY A 18 -29.36 -22.93 10.55
N LEU A 19 -29.62 -21.64 10.40
CA LEU A 19 -28.59 -20.61 10.38
C LEU A 19 -28.92 -19.69 11.56
N LEU A 20 -28.54 -20.14 12.75
CA LEU A 20 -28.21 -19.22 13.83
C LEU A 20 -26.95 -18.50 13.34
N SER A 21 -27.12 -17.23 12.96
CA SER A 21 -26.02 -16.30 12.80
C SER A 21 -25.32 -16.16 14.16
N CYS A 22 -24.19 -16.86 14.33
CA CYS A 22 -23.19 -16.41 15.28
C CYS A 22 -22.58 -15.16 14.66
N THR A 23 -23.11 -13.99 15.01
CA THR A 23 -22.25 -12.82 15.10
C THR A 23 -21.32 -13.11 16.27
N ASP A 24 -20.05 -13.42 16.01
CA ASP A 24 -18.99 -13.29 17.02
C ASP A 24 -18.81 -11.80 17.32
N SER A 25 -19.80 -11.24 18.01
CA SER A 25 -19.60 -10.05 18.81
C SER A 25 -18.97 -10.55 20.10
N MET A 26 -17.63 -10.51 20.17
CA MET A 26 -16.95 -10.44 21.45
C MET A 26 -17.53 -9.23 22.18
N LEU A 27 -18.49 -9.49 23.08
CA LEU A 27 -18.96 -8.50 24.01
C LEU A 27 -17.84 -8.32 25.03
N GLU A 28 -16.99 -7.32 24.78
CA GLU A 28 -16.10 -6.80 25.82
C GLU A 28 -16.96 -6.44 27.03
N PRO A 29 -16.69 -6.99 28.22
CA PRO A 29 -17.27 -6.46 29.42
C PRO A 29 -16.80 -5.01 29.55
N ARG A 30 -17.75 -4.06 29.47
CA ARG A 30 -17.51 -2.68 29.90
C ARG A 30 -17.14 -2.72 31.37
N THR A 31 -15.84 -2.72 31.68
CA THR A 31 -15.36 -2.31 32.99
C THR A 31 -15.88 -0.89 33.20
N GLU A 32 -16.68 -0.68 34.25
CA GLU A 32 -17.13 0.65 34.65
C GLU A 32 -15.91 1.58 34.69
N GLN A 33 -15.94 2.61 33.85
CA GLN A 33 -14.92 3.64 33.78
C GLN A 33 -14.74 4.25 35.17
N GLN A 34 -13.69 3.86 35.90
CA GLN A 34 -13.30 4.53 37.13
C GLN A 34 -12.63 5.86 36.76
N SER A 35 -13.42 6.83 36.29
CA SER A 35 -12.94 8.13 35.81
C SER A 35 -12.38 9.07 36.89
N HIS A 36 -12.19 8.57 38.12
CA HIS A 36 -11.77 9.36 39.28
C HIS A 36 -10.86 8.59 40.24
N VAL A 37 -9.94 7.75 39.73
CA VAL A 37 -8.82 7.27 40.55
C VAL A 37 -7.73 8.35 40.56
N ASP A 38 -7.26 8.73 41.75
CA ASP A 38 -6.37 9.88 41.95
C ASP A 38 -5.05 9.77 41.17
N ASP A 39 -4.62 8.54 40.89
CA ASP A 39 -3.40 8.20 40.16
C ASP A 39 -3.58 8.10 38.63
N ARG A 40 -4.73 8.49 38.06
CA ARG A 40 -4.98 8.41 36.61
C ARG A 40 -5.04 9.77 35.94
N VAL A 41 -4.51 9.81 34.71
CA VAL A 41 -4.63 10.95 33.78
C VAL A 41 -5.22 10.47 32.45
N MET A 42 -5.80 11.41 31.73
CA MET A 42 -6.40 11.25 30.41
C MET A 42 -5.79 12.30 29.48
N LEU A 43 -5.35 11.86 28.31
CA LEU A 43 -4.85 12.71 27.24
C LEU A 43 -5.93 12.85 26.19
N GLN A 44 -6.36 14.07 25.88
CA GLN A 44 -7.34 14.31 24.83
C GLN A 44 -6.89 15.43 23.91
N GLY A 45 -7.43 15.49 22.71
CA GLY A 45 -7.06 16.55 21.79
C GLY A 45 -7.62 16.40 20.41
N ARG A 46 -7.10 17.25 19.53
CA ARG A 46 -7.34 17.17 18.09
C ARG A 46 -6.02 17.13 17.33
N VAL A 47 -5.90 16.19 16.41
CA VAL A 47 -4.78 16.07 15.48
C VAL A 47 -5.31 15.97 14.06
N CYS A 48 -4.68 16.68 13.12
CA CYS A 48 -5.09 16.71 11.72
C CYS A 48 -4.01 16.14 10.84
N THR A 49 -4.38 15.33 9.85
CA THR A 49 -3.43 14.83 8.87
C THR A 49 -2.86 15.96 8.01
N ARG A 50 -1.63 15.81 7.52
CA ARG A 50 -1.11 16.77 6.54
C ARG A 50 -1.96 16.75 5.27
N PRO A 51 -2.05 17.89 4.56
CA PRO A 51 -2.72 17.92 3.27
C PRO A 51 -2.13 16.85 2.34
N PRO A 52 -2.94 16.26 1.45
CA PRO A 52 -2.46 15.32 0.45
C PRO A 52 -1.25 15.90 -0.28
N ASN A 53 -0.14 15.17 -0.32
CA ASN A 53 1.05 15.58 -1.05
C ASN A 53 1.08 14.90 -2.43
N PRO A 54 0.67 15.59 -3.51
CA PRO A 54 0.63 14.98 -4.84
C PRO A 54 2.03 14.62 -5.38
N ALA A 55 3.12 15.16 -4.80
CA ALA A 55 4.49 14.78 -5.15
C ALA A 55 4.92 13.45 -4.49
N GLY A 56 4.37 13.17 -3.31
CA GLY A 56 4.69 11.99 -2.50
C GLY A 56 3.93 10.72 -2.88
N PHE A 57 3.04 10.80 -3.88
CA PHE A 57 2.26 9.69 -4.39
C PHE A 57 2.54 9.48 -5.89
N PRO A 58 3.62 8.76 -6.25
CA PRO A 58 3.94 8.54 -7.65
C PRO A 58 2.86 7.72 -8.34
N VAL A 59 2.40 8.22 -9.48
CA VAL A 59 1.46 7.49 -10.34
C VAL A 59 2.20 7.10 -11.61
N LYS A 60 2.33 5.80 -11.83
CA LYS A 60 3.04 5.23 -12.97
C LYS A 60 2.04 4.60 -13.93
N VAL A 61 1.83 5.26 -15.07
CA VAL A 61 0.83 4.86 -16.05
C VAL A 61 1.51 4.09 -17.18
N VAL A 62 1.06 2.87 -17.46
CA VAL A 62 1.48 2.07 -18.62
C VAL A 62 0.35 2.07 -19.63
N VAL A 63 0.55 2.75 -20.75
CA VAL A 63 -0.40 2.74 -21.87
C VAL A 63 0.02 1.64 -22.84
N VAL A 64 -0.67 0.51 -22.78
CA VAL A 64 -0.50 -0.60 -23.72
C VAL A 64 -1.43 -0.34 -24.90
N ILE A 65 -0.86 0.00 -26.06
CA ILE A 65 -1.62 0.51 -27.19
C ILE A 65 -1.46 -0.39 -28.41
N ASP A 66 -2.58 -0.77 -29.01
CA ASP A 66 -2.61 -1.59 -30.20
C ASP A 66 -2.18 -0.78 -31.45
N GLU A 67 -1.20 -1.32 -32.17
CA GLU A 67 -0.71 -0.82 -33.46
C GLU A 67 -0.85 -1.88 -34.57
N SER A 68 -1.76 -2.84 -34.40
CA SER A 68 -2.09 -3.80 -35.44
C SER A 68 -2.72 -3.12 -36.67
N GLY A 69 -2.64 -3.81 -37.81
CA GLY A 69 -3.20 -3.32 -39.07
C GLY A 69 -4.70 -3.12 -39.04
N SER A 70 -5.44 -3.85 -38.19
CA SER A 70 -6.88 -3.66 -37.99
C SER A 70 -7.23 -2.25 -37.51
N MET A 71 -6.31 -1.58 -36.82
CA MET A 71 -6.50 -0.22 -36.32
C MET A 71 -6.75 0.81 -37.42
N CYS A 72 -6.36 0.58 -38.68
CA CYS A 72 -6.72 1.51 -39.77
C CYS A 72 -8.19 1.39 -40.23
N ILE A 73 -8.92 0.38 -39.76
CA ILE A 73 -10.37 0.22 -39.95
C ILE A 73 -11.13 0.79 -38.76
N SER A 74 -10.75 0.38 -37.55
CA SER A 74 -11.45 0.78 -36.33
C SER A 74 -11.13 2.20 -35.88
N ASP A 75 -9.90 2.67 -36.12
CA ASP A 75 -9.43 4.01 -35.73
C ASP A 75 -8.54 4.63 -36.83
N PRO A 76 -9.11 4.93 -38.02
CA PRO A 76 -8.39 5.57 -39.11
C PRO A 76 -7.98 7.02 -38.79
N PRO A 77 -6.94 7.58 -39.45
CA PRO A 77 -6.11 7.00 -40.51
C PRO A 77 -4.89 6.20 -40.01
N GLY A 78 -4.40 5.23 -40.77
CA GLY A 78 -3.16 4.49 -40.45
C GLY A 78 -2.42 4.02 -41.70
N ALA A 79 -1.14 3.66 -41.56
CA ALA A 79 -0.30 3.24 -42.69
C ALA A 79 0.51 1.97 -42.39
N GLN A 80 0.68 1.15 -43.44
CA GLN A 80 1.52 -0.06 -43.46
C GLN A 80 2.55 -0.05 -44.62
N LEU A 81 3.08 1.14 -45.00
CA LEU A 81 3.98 1.35 -46.16
C LEU A 81 3.34 1.06 -47.54
N ASP A 82 4.05 1.35 -48.64
CA ASP A 82 3.50 1.30 -50.01
C ASP A 82 3.00 -0.11 -50.37
N SER A 83 1.70 -0.22 -50.69
CA SER A 83 0.90 -1.44 -50.98
C SER A 83 0.41 -2.32 -49.79
N GLY A 84 0.48 -1.83 -48.55
CA GLY A 84 -0.07 -2.51 -47.37
C GLY A 84 -1.61 -2.56 -47.33
N PHE A 85 -2.18 -3.34 -46.39
CA PHE A 85 -3.63 -3.50 -46.24
C PHE A 85 -4.31 -2.14 -46.00
N CYS A 86 -3.72 -1.28 -45.18
CA CYS A 86 -4.26 0.05 -44.91
C CYS A 86 -4.30 0.98 -46.13
N GLN A 87 -3.52 0.71 -47.18
CA GLN A 87 -3.49 1.51 -48.41
C GLN A 87 -4.50 1.07 -49.47
N GLN A 88 -5.28 0.01 -49.21
CA GLN A 88 -6.33 -0.46 -50.12
C GLN A 88 -7.46 0.58 -50.24
N ALA A 89 -8.04 0.71 -51.44
CA ALA A 89 -9.01 1.76 -51.74
C ALA A 89 -10.29 1.64 -50.90
N GLU A 90 -10.70 0.40 -50.62
CA GLU A 90 -11.84 0.06 -49.77
C GLU A 90 -11.65 0.52 -48.33
N VAL A 91 -10.42 0.42 -47.82
CA VAL A 91 -10.03 0.86 -46.46
C VAL A 91 -9.93 2.39 -46.40
N GLN A 92 -9.33 3.01 -47.40
CA GLN A 92 -9.23 4.47 -47.49
C GLN A 92 -10.60 5.17 -47.62
N ALA A 93 -11.59 4.50 -48.20
CA ALA A 93 -12.95 5.03 -48.33
C ALA A 93 -13.72 5.11 -46.99
N ILE A 94 -13.27 4.40 -45.95
CA ILE A 94 -13.88 4.41 -44.61
C ILE A 94 -13.51 5.69 -43.84
N ILE A 95 -12.38 6.32 -44.19
CA ILE A 95 -11.84 7.48 -43.47
C ILE A 95 -12.77 8.69 -43.66
N PRO A 96 -13.37 9.25 -42.59
CA PRO A 96 -14.23 10.41 -42.73
C PRO A 96 -13.47 11.63 -43.25
N PRO A 97 -14.10 12.49 -44.10
CA PRO A 97 -13.47 13.70 -44.59
C PRO A 97 -12.98 14.62 -43.47
N GLY A 98 -11.72 15.04 -43.52
CA GLY A 98 -11.12 15.96 -42.55
C GLY A 98 -10.49 15.31 -41.32
N VAL A 99 -10.57 13.98 -41.17
CA VAL A 99 -9.86 13.24 -40.13
C VAL A 99 -8.43 12.94 -40.60
N THR A 100 -7.45 13.61 -40.00
CA THR A 100 -6.02 13.48 -40.37
C THR A 100 -5.17 12.74 -39.35
N GLU A 101 -5.74 12.44 -38.19
CA GLU A 101 -5.05 11.83 -37.05
C GLU A 101 -6.00 10.84 -36.38
N PRO A 102 -5.56 9.67 -35.90
CA PRO A 102 -6.43 8.72 -35.21
C PRO A 102 -6.94 9.23 -33.87
N ALA A 103 -8.08 8.72 -33.43
CA ALA A 103 -8.63 9.03 -32.12
C ALA A 103 -7.72 8.58 -30.97
N ARG A 104 -7.07 7.42 -31.06
CA ARG A 104 -6.15 6.97 -30.00
C ARG A 104 -4.99 7.93 -29.78
N VAL A 105 -4.46 8.50 -30.87
CA VAL A 105 -3.35 9.45 -30.85
C VAL A 105 -3.82 10.78 -30.25
N ARG A 106 -4.98 11.29 -30.70
CA ARG A 106 -5.59 12.50 -30.11
C ARG A 106 -5.92 12.32 -28.62
N ALA A 107 -6.43 11.16 -28.22
CA ALA A 107 -6.75 10.86 -26.84
C ALA A 107 -5.50 10.77 -25.97
N LEU A 108 -4.43 10.14 -26.47
CA LEU A 108 -3.15 10.06 -25.77
C LEU A 108 -2.51 11.45 -25.63
N LYS A 109 -2.57 12.32 -26.65
CA LYS A 109 -2.15 13.73 -26.55
C LYS A 109 -2.90 14.50 -25.47
N ARG A 110 -4.24 14.36 -25.43
CA ARG A 110 -5.07 14.99 -24.39
C ARG A 110 -4.68 14.49 -23.00
N LEU A 111 -4.46 13.18 -22.86
CA LEU A 111 -4.06 12.57 -21.59
C LEU A 111 -2.70 13.08 -21.11
N VAL A 112 -1.71 13.09 -22.00
CA VAL A 112 -0.36 13.59 -21.71
C VAL A 112 -0.40 15.08 -21.32
N ALA A 113 -1.22 15.89 -21.99
CA ALA A 113 -1.42 17.28 -21.61
C ALA A 113 -2.02 17.43 -20.21
N GLN A 114 -2.97 16.56 -19.81
CA GLN A 114 -3.53 16.53 -18.46
C GLN A 114 -2.48 16.11 -17.42
N PHE A 115 -1.67 15.09 -17.70
CA PHE A 115 -0.58 14.68 -16.81
C PHE A 115 0.44 15.81 -16.59
N ARG A 116 0.74 16.60 -17.64
CA ARG A 116 1.58 17.80 -17.49
C ARG A 116 0.95 18.84 -16.58
N GLN A 117 -0.37 19.06 -16.67
CA GLN A 117 -1.08 19.98 -15.78
C GLN A 117 -1.02 19.51 -14.32
N VAL A 118 -1.21 18.22 -14.07
CA VAL A 118 -1.09 17.62 -12.73
C VAL A 118 0.33 17.78 -12.19
N ASN A 119 1.35 17.47 -13.01
CA ASN A 119 2.75 17.62 -12.63
C ASN A 119 3.15 19.09 -12.38
N ALA A 120 2.60 20.04 -13.16
CA ALA A 120 2.80 21.46 -12.93
C ALA A 120 2.16 21.96 -11.62
N ALA A 121 1.11 21.28 -11.15
CA ALA A 121 0.48 21.50 -9.85
C ALA A 121 1.17 20.77 -8.69
N GLY A 122 2.33 20.13 -8.93
CA GLY A 122 3.10 19.40 -7.92
C GLY A 122 2.87 17.88 -7.89
N GLY A 123 2.10 17.32 -8.84
CA GLY A 123 1.95 15.88 -8.99
C GLY A 123 3.20 15.15 -9.47
N ASN A 124 3.20 13.83 -9.29
CA ASN A 124 4.28 12.95 -9.75
C ASN A 124 3.77 11.82 -10.66
N VAL A 125 3.19 12.21 -11.79
CA VAL A 125 2.74 11.28 -12.83
C VAL A 125 3.88 11.00 -13.81
N GLN A 126 4.21 9.73 -13.96
CA GLN A 126 5.12 9.23 -14.98
C GLN A 126 4.36 8.28 -15.90
N VAL A 127 4.77 8.22 -17.16
CA VAL A 127 4.12 7.39 -18.17
C VAL A 127 5.13 6.50 -18.88
N SER A 128 4.66 5.35 -19.32
CA SER A 128 5.28 4.50 -20.31
C SER A 128 4.24 4.17 -21.36
N VAL A 129 4.63 4.22 -22.63
CA VAL A 129 3.79 3.84 -23.76
C VAL A 129 4.41 2.59 -24.39
N ALA A 130 3.61 1.54 -24.48
CA ALA A 130 4.01 0.23 -24.98
C ALA A 130 3.13 -0.15 -26.17
N PRO A 131 3.50 0.27 -27.39
CA PRO A 131 2.83 -0.16 -28.59
C PRO A 131 3.06 -1.63 -28.85
N PHE A 132 2.00 -2.34 -29.25
CA PHE A 132 2.09 -3.76 -29.55
C PHE A 132 1.39 -4.10 -30.86
N GLU A 133 1.95 -5.10 -31.53
CA GLU A 133 1.36 -5.76 -32.68
C GLU A 133 1.63 -7.27 -32.54
N THR A 134 2.33 -7.91 -33.48
CA THR A 134 2.96 -9.23 -33.30
C THR A 134 3.92 -9.26 -32.10
N ASN A 135 4.65 -8.16 -31.86
CA ASN A 135 5.49 -7.97 -30.67
C ASN A 135 5.34 -6.55 -30.12
N VAL A 136 5.78 -6.34 -28.88
CA VAL A 136 5.93 -5.00 -28.31
C VAL A 136 7.18 -4.35 -28.90
N ARG A 137 7.04 -3.15 -29.47
CA ARG A 137 8.15 -2.44 -30.11
C ARG A 137 7.97 -0.93 -30.00
N ASN A 138 9.05 -0.17 -30.27
CA ASN A 138 9.03 1.29 -30.23
C ASN A 138 8.44 1.84 -28.92
N VAL A 139 8.89 1.31 -27.78
CA VAL A 139 8.39 1.73 -26.46
C VAL A 139 8.91 3.11 -26.07
N TRP A 140 8.13 3.84 -25.29
CA TRP A 140 8.52 5.10 -24.67
C TRP A 140 8.43 4.99 -23.13
N PRO A 141 9.43 5.47 -22.37
CA PRO A 141 10.71 6.00 -22.82
C PRO A 141 11.54 4.96 -23.60
N PRO A 142 12.42 5.38 -24.53
CA PRO A 142 13.21 4.44 -25.30
C PRO A 142 14.09 3.59 -24.38
N ALA A 143 14.13 2.27 -24.61
CA ALA A 143 14.91 1.35 -23.77
C ALA A 143 16.41 1.71 -23.66
N THR A 144 16.96 2.45 -24.62
CA THR A 144 18.34 2.95 -24.63
C THR A 144 18.62 4.00 -23.55
N THR A 145 17.59 4.68 -23.04
CA THR A 145 17.74 5.66 -21.96
C THR A 145 17.96 5.00 -20.60
N GLY A 146 17.63 3.71 -20.46
CA GLY A 146 17.61 3.00 -19.18
C GLY A 146 16.35 3.28 -18.35
N ASP A 147 15.65 4.38 -18.63
CA ASP A 147 14.42 4.77 -17.95
C ASP A 147 13.23 3.92 -18.41
N ARG A 148 12.45 3.42 -17.45
CA ARG A 148 11.23 2.62 -17.69
C ARG A 148 9.97 3.47 -17.71
N PHE A 149 9.97 4.52 -16.90
CA PHE A 149 8.90 5.51 -16.78
C PHE A 149 9.53 6.90 -16.83
N ALA A 150 8.91 7.84 -17.52
CA ALA A 150 9.35 9.23 -17.51
C ALA A 150 8.17 10.19 -17.34
N ARG A 151 8.46 11.39 -16.83
CA ARG A 151 7.49 12.47 -16.84
C ARG A 151 7.21 12.87 -18.29
N PRO A 152 5.94 13.11 -18.67
CA PRO A 152 5.60 13.51 -20.03
C PRO A 152 6.18 14.88 -20.38
N ASP A 153 7.31 14.90 -21.09
CA ASP A 153 7.98 16.10 -21.60
C ASP A 153 7.62 16.33 -23.08
N THR A 154 8.21 17.33 -23.74
CA THR A 154 7.93 17.60 -25.17
C THR A 154 8.40 16.49 -26.12
N ASN A 155 9.28 15.58 -25.69
CA ASN A 155 9.78 14.50 -26.55
C ASN A 155 8.72 13.42 -26.77
N ILE A 156 7.80 13.22 -25.82
CA ILE A 156 6.68 12.28 -25.99
C ILE A 156 5.70 12.75 -27.09
N ASP A 157 5.58 14.04 -27.36
CA ASP A 157 4.61 14.55 -28.35
C ASP A 157 4.99 14.08 -29.76
N THR A 158 6.26 14.26 -30.14
CA THR A 158 6.82 13.76 -31.41
C THR A 158 6.74 12.25 -31.51
N TYR A 159 6.91 11.54 -30.39
CA TYR A 159 6.76 10.09 -30.34
C TYR A 159 5.31 9.66 -30.59
N ILE A 160 4.34 10.31 -29.95
CA ILE A 160 2.91 10.04 -30.11
C ILE A 160 2.47 10.30 -31.56
N ASP A 161 2.98 11.36 -32.18
CA ASP A 161 2.75 11.67 -33.60
C ASP A 161 3.23 10.54 -34.54
N GLY A 162 4.13 9.67 -34.09
CA GLY A 162 4.68 8.56 -34.87
C GLY A 162 3.89 7.25 -34.79
N LEU A 163 2.98 7.09 -33.82
CA LEU A 163 2.31 5.82 -33.50
C LEU A 163 1.45 5.27 -34.67
N GLN A 164 0.96 6.14 -35.56
CA GLN A 164 0.17 5.70 -36.73
C GLN A 164 1.00 5.42 -38.00
N SER A 165 2.33 5.54 -37.94
CA SER A 165 3.19 5.47 -39.14
C SER A 165 3.55 4.07 -39.60
N GLN A 166 3.52 3.07 -38.72
CA GLN A 166 3.95 1.69 -39.02
C GLN A 166 3.10 0.63 -38.29
N LEU A 167 1.89 0.39 -38.79
CA LEU A 167 1.02 -0.65 -38.23
C LEU A 167 1.54 -2.07 -38.55
N GLY A 168 1.43 -2.97 -37.58
CA GLY A 168 1.86 -4.37 -37.68
C GLY A 168 0.79 -5.29 -38.24
N LYS A 169 1.04 -6.61 -38.22
CA LYS A 169 0.11 -7.63 -38.76
C LYS A 169 -0.54 -8.51 -37.68
N GLY A 170 -0.07 -8.42 -36.44
CA GLY A 170 -0.56 -9.18 -35.31
C GLY A 170 -1.14 -8.29 -34.22
N THR A 171 -1.86 -8.92 -33.30
CA THR A 171 -2.52 -8.30 -32.14
C THR A 171 -2.22 -9.19 -30.92
N ASP A 172 -0.97 -9.20 -30.48
CA ASP A 172 -0.44 -10.17 -29.54
C ASP A 172 -0.64 -9.76 -28.06
N TYR A 173 -1.79 -10.10 -27.49
CA TYR A 173 -2.13 -9.70 -26.12
C TYR A 173 -1.19 -10.29 -25.08
N GLN A 174 -0.80 -11.56 -25.19
CA GLN A 174 0.05 -12.17 -24.16
C GLN A 174 1.46 -11.56 -24.17
N GLY A 175 2.01 -11.16 -25.33
CA GLY A 175 3.27 -10.42 -25.38
C GLY A 175 3.13 -9.03 -24.74
N ALA A 176 2.04 -8.33 -25.04
CA ALA A 176 1.74 -7.02 -24.47
C ALA A 176 1.56 -7.05 -22.94
N LEU A 177 0.80 -8.02 -22.41
CA LEU A 177 0.60 -8.22 -20.98
C LEU A 177 1.88 -8.68 -20.27
N SER A 178 2.65 -9.57 -20.88
CA SER A 178 3.95 -10.00 -20.36
C SER A 178 4.92 -8.82 -20.25
N TYR A 179 4.95 -7.94 -21.26
CA TYR A 179 5.73 -6.71 -21.22
C TYR A 179 5.28 -5.80 -20.08
N ALA A 180 3.98 -5.50 -19.98
CA ALA A 180 3.45 -4.64 -18.92
C ALA A 180 3.79 -5.16 -17.51
N TYR A 181 3.65 -6.47 -17.28
CA TYR A 181 4.09 -7.13 -16.06
C TYR A 181 5.59 -6.93 -15.82
N SER A 182 6.43 -7.22 -16.82
CA SER A 182 7.89 -7.12 -16.68
C SER A 182 8.37 -5.69 -16.43
N LEU A 183 7.70 -4.70 -17.04
CA LEU A 183 7.98 -3.29 -16.88
C LEU A 183 7.70 -2.84 -15.44
N ILE A 184 6.50 -3.17 -14.93
CA ILE A 184 6.08 -2.82 -13.57
C ILE A 184 6.94 -3.57 -12.54
N ALA A 185 7.10 -4.88 -12.68
CA ALA A 185 7.90 -5.69 -11.76
C ALA A 185 9.38 -5.23 -11.72
N SER A 186 9.97 -4.88 -12.87
CA SER A 186 11.34 -4.35 -12.91
C SER A 186 11.46 -3.00 -12.21
N ASP A 187 10.45 -2.13 -12.36
CA ASP A 187 10.44 -0.81 -11.73
C ASP A 187 10.22 -0.92 -10.20
N ILE A 188 9.31 -1.79 -9.75
CA ILE A 188 9.13 -2.12 -8.34
C ILE A 188 10.44 -2.60 -7.72
N ASN A 189 11.13 -3.56 -8.37
CA ASN A 189 12.41 -4.07 -7.85
C ASN A 189 13.47 -2.96 -7.75
N ALA A 190 13.53 -2.02 -8.71
CA ALA A 190 14.45 -0.91 -8.65
C ALA A 190 14.12 0.09 -7.53
N VAL A 191 12.83 0.37 -7.30
CA VAL A 191 12.38 1.23 -6.21
C VAL A 191 12.58 0.55 -4.85
N ALA A 192 12.30 -0.74 -4.71
CA ALA A 192 12.53 -1.51 -3.49
C ALA A 192 14.00 -1.43 -3.01
N LEU A 193 14.95 -1.37 -3.95
CA LEU A 193 16.38 -1.28 -3.65
C LEU A 193 16.86 0.14 -3.34
N SER A 194 16.20 1.16 -3.87
CA SER A 194 16.68 2.56 -3.80
C SER A 194 15.88 3.43 -2.84
N ASN A 195 14.56 3.23 -2.79
CA ASN A 195 13.64 4.00 -1.99
C ASN A 195 12.35 3.20 -1.66
N PRO A 196 12.46 2.15 -0.82
CA PRO A 196 11.33 1.24 -0.53
C PRO A 196 10.13 1.93 0.11
N GLU A 197 10.33 3.05 0.82
CA GLU A 197 9.26 3.84 1.47
C GLU A 197 8.23 4.45 0.50
N VAL A 198 8.55 4.49 -0.79
CA VAL A 198 7.67 5.05 -1.81
C VAL A 198 6.72 3.99 -2.40
N LEU A 199 7.01 2.68 -2.26
CA LEU A 199 6.18 1.62 -2.84
C LEU A 199 4.74 1.61 -2.29
N PRO A 200 4.51 1.70 -0.96
CA PRO A 200 3.15 1.77 -0.40
C PRO A 200 2.34 2.99 -0.87
N ARG A 201 3.03 3.99 -1.42
CA ARG A 201 2.48 5.24 -1.94
C ARG A 201 2.52 5.33 -3.46
N THR A 202 2.92 4.26 -4.14
CA THR A 202 2.97 4.20 -5.60
C THR A 202 1.71 3.55 -6.13
N ARG A 203 1.09 4.17 -7.13
CA ARG A 203 0.00 3.56 -7.90
C ARG A 203 0.46 3.24 -9.32
N TYR A 204 0.33 2.00 -9.72
CA TYR A 204 0.50 1.60 -11.12
C TYR A 204 -0.87 1.52 -11.80
N VAL A 205 -0.96 2.10 -12.99
CA VAL A 205 -2.19 2.10 -13.77
C VAL A 205 -1.87 1.60 -15.18
N VAL A 206 -2.42 0.45 -15.55
CA VAL A 206 -2.36 -0.08 -16.91
C VAL A 206 -3.59 0.38 -17.66
N VAL A 207 -3.41 0.96 -18.85
CA VAL A 207 -4.48 1.26 -19.80
C VAL A 207 -4.24 0.40 -21.03
N PHE A 208 -5.08 -0.61 -21.20
CA PHE A 208 -5.01 -1.54 -22.33
C PHE A 208 -6.01 -1.12 -23.41
N LEU A 209 -5.51 -0.62 -24.54
CA LEU A 209 -6.32 -0.09 -25.64
C LEU A 209 -6.12 -0.95 -26.89
N THR A 210 -7.21 -1.45 -27.45
CA THR A 210 -7.21 -2.34 -28.61
C THR A 210 -8.53 -2.26 -29.37
N ASP A 211 -8.54 -2.74 -30.61
CA ASP A 211 -9.71 -2.75 -31.48
C ASP A 211 -10.36 -4.11 -31.69
N GLY A 212 -9.99 -5.16 -30.93
CA GLY A 212 -10.58 -6.47 -31.19
C GLY A 212 -10.18 -7.61 -30.26
N THR A 213 -10.01 -8.77 -30.85
CA THR A 213 -9.60 -10.01 -30.18
C THR A 213 -8.14 -10.31 -30.49
N PRO A 214 -7.42 -11.03 -29.62
CA PRO A 214 -6.02 -11.31 -29.88
C PRO A 214 -5.82 -12.12 -31.17
N TYR A 215 -4.70 -11.88 -31.84
CA TYR A 215 -4.30 -12.58 -33.05
C TYR A 215 -2.78 -12.72 -33.12
N PRO A 216 -2.23 -13.92 -33.38
CA PRO A 216 -2.92 -15.17 -33.63
C PRO A 216 -3.46 -15.80 -32.33
N ARG A 217 -4.55 -16.58 -32.46
CA ARG A 217 -5.00 -17.52 -31.43
C ARG A 217 -4.52 -18.91 -31.85
N CYS A 218 -3.72 -19.56 -31.02
CA CYS A 218 -3.18 -20.89 -31.28
C CYS A 218 -3.60 -21.84 -30.17
N SER A 219 -4.03 -23.05 -30.55
CA SER A 219 -4.40 -24.16 -29.70
C SER A 219 -3.37 -25.27 -29.88
N ALA A 220 -2.89 -25.84 -28.79
CA ALA A 220 -2.10 -27.07 -28.83
C ALA A 220 -2.95 -28.29 -29.24
N THR A 221 -4.28 -28.18 -29.16
CA THR A 221 -5.23 -29.24 -29.50
C THR A 221 -6.19 -28.78 -30.59
N ASP A 222 -5.99 -29.30 -31.81
CA ASP A 222 -6.77 -28.89 -33.01
C ASP A 222 -8.10 -29.64 -33.20
N ASN A 223 -8.41 -30.61 -32.36
CA ASN A 223 -9.57 -31.50 -32.52
C ASN A 223 -10.62 -31.41 -31.41
N LEU A 224 -10.70 -30.29 -30.69
CA LEU A 224 -11.72 -30.10 -29.67
C LEU A 224 -13.13 -30.17 -30.27
N SER A 225 -14.06 -30.79 -29.53
CA SER A 225 -15.45 -30.94 -29.96
C SER A 225 -16.24 -29.62 -29.92
N VAL A 226 -15.81 -28.68 -29.07
CA VAL A 226 -16.39 -27.35 -28.93
C VAL A 226 -15.27 -26.35 -28.67
N TYR A 227 -15.25 -25.26 -29.44
CA TYR A 227 -14.36 -24.11 -29.26
C TYR A 227 -15.14 -22.89 -28.76
N ALA A 228 -14.40 -21.87 -28.35
CA ALA A 228 -14.95 -20.57 -27.98
C ALA A 228 -15.86 -19.99 -29.08
N SER A 229 -16.98 -19.44 -28.63
CA SER A 229 -17.98 -18.77 -29.47
C SER A 229 -18.45 -17.48 -28.79
N PRO A 230 -19.21 -16.61 -29.47
CA PRO A 230 -19.75 -15.41 -28.83
C PRO A 230 -20.70 -15.70 -27.65
N ASP A 231 -21.23 -16.91 -27.53
CA ASP A 231 -22.11 -17.32 -26.42
C ASP A 231 -21.34 -18.09 -25.33
N SER A 232 -20.16 -18.60 -25.64
CA SER A 232 -19.25 -19.26 -24.69
C SER A 232 -17.81 -18.80 -24.95
N PRO A 233 -17.51 -17.51 -24.69
CA PRO A 233 -16.23 -16.90 -25.02
C PRO A 233 -15.09 -17.34 -24.08
N ASP A 234 -15.41 -18.04 -23.00
CA ASP A 234 -14.49 -18.52 -21.95
C ASP A 234 -13.74 -19.81 -22.33
N LEU A 235 -14.23 -20.56 -23.31
CA LEU A 235 -13.61 -21.80 -23.78
C LEU A 235 -12.29 -21.55 -24.54
N THR A 236 -11.59 -22.63 -24.90
CA THR A 236 -10.37 -22.59 -25.72
C THR A 236 -10.68 -22.05 -27.13
N TRP A 237 -9.83 -21.15 -27.62
CA TRP A 237 -9.91 -20.62 -28.98
C TRP A 237 -9.43 -21.65 -30.00
N ALA A 238 -10.13 -21.73 -31.13
CA ALA A 238 -9.63 -22.45 -32.29
C ALA A 238 -8.46 -21.69 -32.95
N ASP A 239 -7.62 -22.44 -33.65
CA ASP A 239 -6.54 -21.89 -34.47
C ASP A 239 -7.06 -20.84 -35.45
N SER A 240 -6.52 -19.62 -35.33
CA SER A 240 -6.88 -18.53 -36.25
C SER A 240 -6.22 -18.70 -37.62
N LEU A 241 -5.04 -19.33 -37.65
CA LEU A 241 -4.35 -19.78 -38.85
C LEU A 241 -3.65 -21.10 -38.55
N ILE A 242 -4.25 -22.22 -38.98
CA ILE A 242 -3.70 -23.58 -38.80
C ILE A 242 -2.25 -23.65 -39.31
N SER A 243 -1.95 -22.95 -40.42
CA SER A 243 -0.60 -22.89 -40.96
C SER A 243 0.37 -22.10 -40.09
N PHE A 244 -0.04 -21.03 -39.39
CA PHE A 244 0.89 -20.24 -38.57
C PHE A 244 1.19 -20.94 -37.25
N CYS A 245 0.16 -21.41 -36.55
CA CYS A 245 0.31 -22.04 -35.24
C CYS A 245 1.14 -23.33 -35.28
N ASN A 246 1.12 -24.01 -36.44
CA ASN A 246 1.81 -25.28 -36.67
C ASN A 246 2.94 -25.22 -37.73
N ALA A 247 3.26 -24.05 -38.33
CA ALA A 247 4.37 -23.96 -39.29
C ALA A 247 5.74 -23.94 -38.61
N THR A 248 6.68 -24.64 -39.22
CA THR A 248 8.10 -24.66 -38.86
C THR A 248 8.90 -23.45 -39.36
N SER A 249 8.29 -22.58 -40.17
CA SER A 249 8.90 -21.36 -40.70
C SER A 249 7.82 -20.31 -40.98
N THR A 250 7.82 -19.24 -40.19
CA THR A 250 7.02 -18.03 -40.43
C THR A 250 7.96 -16.84 -40.58
N THR A 251 7.60 -15.86 -41.43
CA THR A 251 8.37 -14.62 -41.58
C THR A 251 8.12 -13.63 -40.44
N ASP A 252 6.97 -13.75 -39.77
CA ASP A 252 6.56 -12.93 -38.64
C ASP A 252 6.76 -13.74 -37.36
N ARG A 253 7.89 -13.51 -36.66
CA ARG A 253 8.26 -14.22 -35.43
C ARG A 253 7.65 -13.54 -34.21
N ILE A 254 6.88 -14.28 -33.42
CA ILE A 254 6.40 -13.84 -32.11
C ILE A 254 7.46 -14.22 -31.05
N ASP A 255 7.85 -13.27 -30.23
CA ASP A 255 8.81 -13.49 -29.15
C ASP A 255 8.23 -14.45 -28.10
N GLY A 256 9.03 -15.45 -27.75
CA GLY A 256 8.65 -16.49 -26.79
C GLY A 256 7.54 -17.44 -27.26
N PHE A 257 7.11 -17.41 -28.53
CA PHE A 257 6.16 -18.38 -29.06
C PHE A 257 6.84 -19.71 -29.40
N GLU A 258 6.30 -20.81 -28.86
CA GLU A 258 6.69 -22.17 -29.21
C GLU A 258 5.68 -22.78 -30.19
N ILE A 259 6.16 -23.32 -31.30
CA ILE A 259 5.31 -23.88 -32.37
C ILE A 259 4.51 -25.06 -31.84
N GLY A 260 3.22 -25.13 -32.19
CA GLY A 260 2.30 -26.19 -31.75
C GLY A 260 1.84 -26.08 -30.31
N THR A 261 2.05 -24.92 -29.67
CA THR A 261 1.59 -24.64 -28.30
C THR A 261 0.48 -23.62 -28.26
N ASP A 262 -0.22 -23.55 -27.13
CA ASP A 262 -1.23 -22.54 -26.87
C ASP A 262 -0.63 -21.13 -26.90
N ARG A 263 -1.31 -20.20 -27.58
CA ARG A 263 -0.95 -18.78 -27.58
C ARG A 263 -2.18 -17.89 -27.60
N ASN A 264 -2.17 -16.85 -26.77
CA ASN A 264 -3.29 -15.93 -26.58
C ASN A 264 -4.58 -16.63 -26.12
N GLN A 265 -4.45 -17.77 -25.43
CA GLN A 265 -5.59 -18.44 -24.82
C GLN A 265 -6.05 -17.69 -23.57
N ASN A 266 -7.36 -17.71 -23.29
CA ASN A 266 -7.95 -16.97 -22.18
C ASN A 266 -7.24 -17.22 -20.84
N TYR A 267 -6.94 -18.49 -20.53
CA TYR A 267 -6.26 -18.85 -19.28
C TYR A 267 -4.85 -18.26 -19.18
N GLN A 268 -4.11 -18.17 -20.30
CA GLN A 268 -2.78 -17.56 -20.35
C GLN A 268 -2.90 -16.05 -20.09
N LEU A 269 -3.83 -15.38 -20.76
CA LEU A 269 -4.06 -13.95 -20.62
C LEU A 269 -4.49 -13.57 -19.18
N PHE A 270 -5.45 -14.30 -18.62
CA PHE A 270 -5.91 -14.09 -17.24
C PHE A 270 -4.81 -14.36 -16.21
N SER A 271 -3.87 -15.28 -16.50
CA SER A 271 -2.72 -15.51 -15.62
C SER A 271 -1.82 -14.28 -15.51
N TYR A 272 -1.59 -13.55 -16.61
CA TYR A 272 -0.78 -12.32 -16.58
C TYR A 272 -1.48 -11.20 -15.82
N VAL A 273 -2.79 -11.01 -16.02
CA VAL A 273 -3.56 -10.00 -15.27
C VAL A 273 -3.52 -10.31 -13.76
N ARG A 274 -3.68 -11.58 -13.37
CA ARG A 274 -3.56 -11.99 -11.97
C ARG A 274 -2.16 -11.71 -11.41
N ARG A 275 -1.11 -12.11 -12.13
CA ARG A 275 0.28 -11.85 -11.71
C ARG A 275 0.56 -10.36 -11.56
N LEU A 276 -0.03 -9.52 -12.40
CA LEU A 276 0.09 -8.07 -12.31
C LEU A 276 -0.57 -7.54 -11.03
N MET A 277 -1.69 -8.13 -10.59
CA MET A 277 -2.33 -7.81 -9.30
C MET A 277 -1.55 -8.36 -8.11
N GLU A 278 -0.99 -9.56 -8.19
CA GLU A 278 -0.17 -10.18 -7.13
C GLU A 278 1.06 -9.34 -6.77
N LEU A 279 1.58 -8.53 -7.70
CA LEU A 279 2.66 -7.57 -7.42
C LEU A 279 2.30 -6.59 -6.30
N LYS A 280 1.02 -6.25 -6.14
CA LYS A 280 0.56 -5.33 -5.09
C LYS A 280 0.90 -5.88 -3.71
N ASP A 281 0.46 -7.09 -3.44
CA ASP A 281 0.58 -7.71 -2.12
C ASP A 281 2.03 -8.18 -1.88
N GLN A 282 2.70 -8.69 -2.91
CA GLN A 282 4.06 -9.21 -2.80
C GLN A 282 5.09 -8.12 -2.47
N TYR A 283 4.91 -6.90 -2.99
CA TYR A 283 5.88 -5.80 -2.85
C TYR A 283 5.32 -4.59 -2.12
N ASN A 284 4.19 -4.76 -1.44
CA ASN A 284 3.58 -3.73 -0.64
C ASN A 284 3.31 -2.43 -1.40
N VAL A 285 2.77 -2.55 -2.62
CA VAL A 285 2.51 -1.39 -3.48
C VAL A 285 1.16 -0.78 -3.15
N GLY A 286 1.08 0.55 -3.17
CA GLY A 286 -0.14 1.29 -2.85
C GLY A 286 -1.38 0.82 -3.59
N ASP A 287 -1.30 0.73 -4.92
CA ASP A 287 -2.40 0.25 -5.74
C ASP A 287 -1.93 -0.18 -7.13
N VAL A 288 -2.62 -1.13 -7.74
CA VAL A 288 -2.40 -1.54 -9.13
C VAL A 288 -3.75 -1.69 -9.81
N ARG A 289 -3.97 -1.00 -10.93
CA ARG A 289 -5.22 -1.03 -11.69
C ARG A 289 -4.99 -1.35 -13.15
N MET A 290 -5.93 -2.04 -13.77
CA MET A 290 -5.97 -2.28 -15.21
C MET A 290 -7.30 -1.81 -15.80
N HIS A 291 -7.25 -0.71 -16.54
CA HIS A 291 -8.36 -0.23 -17.36
C HIS A 291 -8.24 -0.79 -18.76
N THR A 292 -9.39 -1.04 -19.39
CA THR A 292 -9.44 -1.55 -20.75
C THR A 292 -10.34 -0.68 -21.62
N VAL A 293 -9.92 -0.46 -22.86
CA VAL A 293 -10.62 0.37 -23.83
C VAL A 293 -10.76 -0.39 -25.14
N LEU A 294 -12.00 -0.62 -25.56
CA LEU A 294 -12.32 -1.21 -26.85
C LEU A 294 -12.68 -0.11 -27.85
N LEU A 295 -11.87 -0.01 -28.91
CA LEU A 295 -12.13 0.86 -30.07
C LEU A 295 -12.68 0.00 -31.21
N PHE A 296 -13.99 -0.27 -31.26
CA PHE A 296 -14.54 -1.18 -32.27
C PHE A 296 -15.64 -0.51 -33.10
N ASN A 297 -15.31 -0.06 -34.30
CA ASN A 297 -16.29 0.48 -35.25
C ASN A 297 -16.89 -0.65 -36.09
N GLN A 298 -18.02 -1.19 -35.63
CA GLN A 298 -18.66 -2.33 -36.29
C GLN A 298 -19.12 -2.03 -37.72
N GLU A 299 -19.47 -0.78 -38.03
CA GLU A 299 -19.88 -0.38 -39.39
C GLU A 299 -18.68 -0.34 -40.35
N ALA A 300 -17.55 0.19 -39.90
CA ALA A 300 -16.30 0.17 -40.67
C ALA A 300 -15.82 -1.26 -40.95
N VAL A 301 -15.86 -2.14 -39.93
CA VAL A 301 -15.48 -3.55 -40.08
C VAL A 301 -16.41 -4.27 -41.06
N ARG A 302 -17.72 -3.96 -41.07
CA ARG A 302 -18.67 -4.47 -42.08
C ARG A 302 -18.37 -3.95 -43.48
N ALA A 303 -18.01 -2.68 -43.63
CA ALA A 303 -17.71 -2.06 -44.93
C ALA A 303 -16.46 -2.67 -45.60
N CYS A 304 -15.50 -3.11 -44.80
CA CYS A 304 -14.28 -3.80 -45.22
C CYS A 304 -14.52 -5.22 -45.81
N GLY A 305 -15.71 -5.80 -45.60
CA GLY A 305 -16.14 -7.05 -46.22
C GLY A 305 -15.21 -8.23 -45.95
N THR A 306 -14.93 -9.02 -46.99
CA THR A 306 -14.14 -10.27 -46.91
C THR A 306 -12.71 -10.08 -46.41
N ILE A 307 -12.17 -8.87 -46.52
CA ILE A 307 -10.80 -8.58 -46.04
C ILE A 307 -10.77 -8.60 -44.51
N CYS A 308 -11.81 -8.07 -43.86
CA CYS A 308 -11.89 -8.01 -42.41
C CYS A 308 -12.30 -9.36 -41.77
N GLU A 309 -12.91 -10.28 -42.52
CA GLU A 309 -13.18 -11.65 -42.06
C GLU A 309 -11.89 -12.40 -41.67
N GLN A 310 -10.77 -12.12 -42.34
CA GLN A 310 -9.49 -12.74 -42.05
C GLN A 310 -8.74 -12.07 -40.88
N ILE A 311 -9.01 -10.78 -40.64
CA ILE A 311 -8.28 -9.96 -39.67
C ILE A 311 -8.91 -10.07 -38.27
N TYR A 312 -10.25 -9.96 -38.17
CA TYR A 312 -10.97 -10.07 -36.90
C TYR A 312 -11.36 -11.52 -36.55
N GLY A 313 -10.93 -12.47 -37.38
CA GLY A 313 -11.05 -13.90 -37.18
C GLY A 313 -12.37 -14.51 -37.63
N VAL A 314 -12.31 -15.82 -37.87
CA VAL A 314 -13.48 -16.66 -38.18
C VAL A 314 -14.01 -17.27 -36.88
N TYR A 315 -15.33 -17.34 -36.76
CA TYR A 315 -16.02 -17.89 -35.58
C TYR A 315 -16.81 -19.13 -35.99
N PRO A 316 -16.39 -20.34 -35.57
CA PRO A 316 -17.10 -21.58 -35.88
C PRO A 316 -18.58 -21.51 -35.46
N GLY A 317 -19.48 -21.87 -36.37
CA GLY A 317 -20.93 -21.84 -36.13
C GLY A 317 -21.60 -20.47 -36.29
N VAL A 318 -20.86 -19.42 -36.64
CA VAL A 318 -21.41 -18.07 -36.91
C VAL A 318 -21.41 -17.81 -38.42
N ALA A 319 -22.44 -17.13 -38.93
CA ALA A 319 -22.49 -16.73 -40.34
C ALA A 319 -21.48 -15.59 -40.63
N PRO A 320 -20.80 -15.55 -41.79
CA PRO A 320 -19.80 -14.52 -42.07
C PRO A 320 -20.28 -13.07 -41.92
N ALA A 321 -21.54 -12.79 -42.27
CA ALA A 321 -22.16 -11.48 -42.10
C ALA A 321 -22.26 -11.02 -40.63
N GLU A 322 -22.17 -11.95 -39.67
CA GLU A 322 -22.23 -11.71 -38.24
C GLU A 322 -20.85 -11.69 -37.56
N TYR A 323 -19.76 -12.00 -38.28
CA TYR A 323 -18.40 -11.97 -37.72
C TYR A 323 -18.03 -10.65 -37.04
N PRO A 324 -18.37 -9.46 -37.58
CA PRO A 324 -18.08 -8.20 -36.90
C PRO A 324 -18.78 -8.09 -35.53
N ALA A 325 -20.02 -8.58 -35.42
CA ALA A 325 -20.75 -8.57 -34.16
C ALA A 325 -20.21 -9.61 -33.17
N ALA A 326 -19.82 -10.79 -33.67
CA ALA A 326 -19.19 -11.85 -32.89
C ALA A 326 -17.83 -11.41 -32.31
N ALA A 327 -16.96 -10.84 -33.14
CA ALA A 327 -15.66 -10.32 -32.73
C ALA A 327 -15.80 -9.26 -31.64
N LYS A 328 -16.71 -8.30 -31.85
CA LYS A 328 -17.02 -7.28 -30.86
C LYS A 328 -17.50 -7.86 -29.54
N LYS A 329 -18.48 -8.78 -29.56
CA LYS A 329 -19.03 -9.40 -28.34
C LYS A 329 -17.96 -10.13 -27.53
N ILE A 330 -17.05 -10.81 -28.22
CA ILE A 330 -15.94 -11.52 -27.60
C ILE A 330 -14.89 -10.56 -27.04
N ALA A 331 -14.48 -9.56 -27.82
CA ALA A 331 -13.52 -8.54 -27.40
C ALA A 331 -14.03 -7.81 -26.15
N ALA A 332 -15.30 -7.39 -26.16
CA ALA A 332 -15.95 -6.74 -25.04
C ALA A 332 -15.96 -7.63 -23.80
N TRP A 333 -16.31 -8.91 -23.95
CA TRP A 333 -16.28 -9.87 -22.85
C TRP A 333 -14.87 -10.02 -22.25
N LEU A 334 -13.86 -10.22 -23.10
CA LEU A 334 -12.47 -10.44 -22.66
C LEU A 334 -11.91 -9.20 -21.93
N LEU A 335 -12.11 -8.01 -22.49
CA LEU A 335 -11.64 -6.75 -21.91
C LEU A 335 -12.40 -6.36 -20.65
N THR A 336 -13.69 -6.70 -20.55
CA THR A 336 -14.45 -6.55 -19.30
C THR A 336 -13.84 -7.43 -18.21
N ARG A 337 -13.51 -8.70 -18.53
CA ARG A 337 -12.84 -9.59 -17.56
C ARG A 337 -11.49 -9.07 -17.12
N PHE A 338 -10.68 -8.51 -18.02
CA PHE A 338 -9.42 -7.87 -17.64
C PHE A 338 -9.63 -6.70 -16.67
N ALA A 339 -10.60 -5.82 -16.94
CA ALA A 339 -10.89 -4.69 -16.07
C ALA A 339 -11.42 -5.15 -14.70
N GLU A 340 -12.32 -6.13 -14.66
CA GLU A 340 -12.84 -6.69 -13.41
C GLU A 340 -11.72 -7.33 -12.57
N MET A 341 -10.87 -8.15 -13.20
CA MET A 341 -9.73 -8.78 -12.52
C MET A 341 -8.68 -7.76 -12.08
N GLY A 342 -8.52 -6.68 -12.84
CA GLY A 342 -7.56 -5.63 -12.59
C GLY A 342 -8.10 -4.45 -11.76
N ASN A 343 -9.24 -4.60 -11.10
CA ASN A 343 -9.90 -3.53 -10.32
C ASN A 343 -9.98 -2.18 -11.06
N GLY A 344 -10.24 -2.24 -12.37
CA GLY A 344 -10.30 -1.08 -13.26
C GLY A 344 -11.66 -0.90 -13.90
N VAL A 345 -11.68 -0.15 -15.00
CA VAL A 345 -12.90 0.24 -15.71
C VAL A 345 -12.76 -0.17 -17.16
N TYR A 346 -13.80 -0.82 -17.68
CA TYR A 346 -13.97 -1.11 -19.10
C TYR A 346 -14.70 0.06 -19.79
N GLN A 347 -14.18 0.50 -20.92
CA GLN A 347 -14.82 1.49 -21.79
C GLN A 347 -14.90 0.96 -23.22
N GLU A 348 -16.00 1.30 -23.89
CA GLU A 348 -16.28 0.88 -25.25
C GLU A 348 -16.74 2.08 -26.07
N PHE A 349 -16.22 2.17 -27.30
CA PHE A 349 -16.62 3.19 -28.28
C PHE A 349 -17.09 2.48 -29.54
N ASN A 350 -18.33 2.76 -29.94
CA ASN A 350 -19.07 1.94 -30.90
C ASN A 350 -19.05 2.46 -32.33
N ASP A 351 -18.89 3.78 -32.49
CA ASP A 351 -18.97 4.46 -33.77
C ASP A 351 -17.90 5.55 -33.91
N THR A 352 -17.78 6.10 -35.11
CA THR A 352 -16.76 7.09 -35.43
C THR A 352 -16.93 8.42 -34.69
N ALA A 353 -18.14 8.79 -34.27
CA ALA A 353 -18.40 10.03 -33.54
C ALA A 353 -18.00 9.90 -32.06
N GLU A 354 -18.32 8.76 -31.44
CA GLU A 354 -17.88 8.39 -30.09
C GLU A 354 -16.36 8.24 -30.04
N ILE A 355 -15.78 7.48 -30.98
CA ILE A 355 -14.33 7.31 -31.11
C ILE A 355 -13.68 8.67 -31.35
N SER A 356 -14.28 9.55 -32.16
CA SER A 356 -13.68 10.87 -32.40
C SER A 356 -13.61 11.75 -31.16
N ASN A 357 -14.55 11.57 -30.24
CA ASN A 357 -14.64 12.24 -28.94
C ASN A 357 -14.00 11.45 -27.80
N LEU A 358 -13.23 10.40 -28.09
CA LEU A 358 -12.52 9.56 -27.13
C LEU A 358 -11.86 10.42 -26.03
N GLY A 359 -12.36 10.23 -24.82
CA GLY A 359 -11.77 10.71 -23.59
C GLY A 359 -11.44 9.50 -22.73
N LEU A 360 -10.20 9.39 -22.25
CA LEU A 360 -9.76 8.32 -21.36
C LEU A 360 -10.30 8.55 -19.94
N GLY A 361 -11.62 8.71 -19.81
CA GLY A 361 -12.33 9.04 -18.58
C GLY A 361 -12.34 7.90 -17.55
N ALA A 362 -11.79 6.73 -17.89
CA ALA A 362 -11.58 5.60 -16.99
C ALA A 362 -10.49 5.89 -15.94
N LEU A 363 -9.60 6.82 -16.26
CA LEU A 363 -8.60 7.33 -15.34
C LEU A 363 -9.31 8.38 -14.48
N ASP A 364 -9.85 8.01 -13.32
CA ASP A 364 -10.38 9.00 -12.38
C ASP A 364 -9.24 9.86 -11.84
N TYR A 365 -9.02 11.03 -12.45
CA TYR A 365 -7.90 11.92 -12.17
C TYR A 365 -7.96 12.54 -10.76
N SER A 366 -9.14 12.55 -10.13
CA SER A 366 -9.31 13.04 -8.75
C SER A 366 -8.68 12.11 -7.71
N SER A 367 -8.41 10.86 -8.11
CA SER A 367 -7.79 9.83 -7.27
C SER A 367 -6.26 9.87 -7.21
N PHE A 368 -5.59 10.74 -7.99
CA PHE A 368 -4.12 10.79 -8.05
C PHE A 368 -3.46 11.43 -6.83
N ALA A 369 -4.23 12.12 -6.00
CA ALA A 369 -3.84 12.46 -4.64
C ALA A 369 -4.72 11.64 -3.70
N SER A 370 -4.12 10.68 -3.01
CA SER A 370 -4.81 10.02 -1.91
C SER A 370 -4.72 10.92 -0.68
N ARG A 371 -5.83 11.10 0.03
CA ARG A 371 -5.81 11.84 1.30
C ARG A 371 -5.09 11.00 2.35
N ASN A 372 -4.39 11.69 3.24
CA ASN A 372 -3.80 11.04 4.40
C ASN A 372 -4.89 10.79 5.45
N VAL A 373 -4.93 9.57 5.95
CA VAL A 373 -5.76 9.13 7.08
C VAL A 373 -4.87 8.76 8.26
N MET A 374 -5.44 8.81 9.47
CA MET A 374 -4.77 8.29 10.66
C MET A 374 -4.48 6.81 10.47
N LYS A 375 -3.21 6.44 10.61
CA LYS A 375 -2.75 5.06 10.60
C LYS A 375 -2.70 4.51 12.02
N THR A 376 -1.98 5.20 12.90
CA THR A 376 -1.84 4.80 14.30
C THR A 376 -1.90 6.02 15.21
N LEU A 377 -2.39 5.79 16.43
CA LEU A 377 -2.29 6.71 17.55
C LEU A 377 -1.95 5.85 18.78
N LEU A 378 -0.79 6.08 19.36
CA LEU A 378 -0.25 5.26 20.45
C LEU A 378 0.28 6.15 21.56
N VAL A 379 0.20 5.69 22.81
CA VAL A 379 0.80 6.37 23.97
C VAL A 379 1.79 5.45 24.66
N GLU A 380 2.95 6.00 24.96
CA GLU A 380 4.06 5.33 25.62
C GLU A 380 4.42 6.08 26.91
N PRO A 381 4.29 5.45 28.09
CA PRO A 381 4.81 6.01 29.32
C PRO A 381 6.33 5.88 29.34
N LEU A 382 7.02 6.99 29.53
CA LEU A 382 8.47 7.04 29.66
C LEU A 382 8.93 7.10 31.12
N SER A 383 8.04 6.88 32.08
CA SER A 383 8.35 6.95 33.52
C SER A 383 7.87 5.71 34.30
N SER A 384 7.37 4.71 33.58
CA SER A 384 6.77 3.51 34.20
C SER A 384 6.58 2.36 33.22
N GLY A 385 6.84 1.14 33.68
CA GLY A 385 6.55 -0.11 32.96
C GLY A 385 5.29 -0.84 33.49
N PRO A 386 4.78 -1.84 32.74
CA PRO A 386 3.80 -2.79 33.24
C PRO A 386 4.42 -3.70 34.30
N GLY A 387 3.73 -3.89 35.42
CA GLY A 387 4.10 -4.83 36.47
C GLY A 387 3.09 -5.96 36.60
N LEU A 388 3.20 -6.75 37.67
CA LEU A 388 2.27 -7.86 37.94
C LEU A 388 0.84 -7.40 38.29
N GLU A 389 0.70 -6.34 39.10
CA GLU A 389 -0.61 -5.84 39.58
C GLU A 389 -0.87 -4.36 39.27
N ALA A 390 0.19 -3.56 39.12
CA ALA A 390 0.18 -2.12 38.90
C ALA A 390 1.43 -1.71 38.12
N ARG A 391 1.42 -0.49 37.56
CA ARG A 391 2.62 0.05 36.90
C ARG A 391 3.76 0.21 37.91
N ILE A 392 4.96 -0.12 37.47
CA ILE A 392 6.20 -0.03 38.23
C ILE A 392 7.02 1.17 37.74
N VAL A 393 7.84 1.73 38.63
CA VAL A 393 8.65 2.91 38.31
C VAL A 393 9.81 2.51 37.40
N ASP A 394 10.01 3.30 36.35
CA ASP A 394 11.13 3.26 35.41
C ASP A 394 11.50 4.73 35.16
N SER A 395 12.48 5.23 35.91
CA SER A 395 12.68 6.67 36.11
C SER A 395 13.34 7.40 34.95
N ASP A 396 14.02 6.71 34.04
CA ASP A 396 14.59 7.25 32.81
C ASP A 396 13.92 6.73 31.52
N GLY A 397 13.05 5.72 31.64
CA GLY A 397 12.16 5.27 30.57
C GLY A 397 12.82 4.36 29.56
N ASP A 398 13.88 3.66 29.95
CA ASP A 398 14.64 2.78 29.07
C ASP A 398 14.04 1.35 28.99
N GLY A 399 13.04 1.05 29.83
CA GLY A 399 12.36 -0.23 29.92
C GLY A 399 12.84 -1.12 31.07
N VAL A 400 13.81 -0.67 31.88
CA VAL A 400 14.27 -1.36 33.09
C VAL A 400 13.61 -0.73 34.32
N PRO A 401 12.90 -1.50 35.15
CA PRO A 401 12.32 -0.95 36.38
C PRO A 401 13.39 -0.58 37.42
N ASP A 402 13.18 0.49 38.19
CA ASP A 402 14.15 1.02 39.19
C ASP A 402 14.62 -0.01 40.25
N ASP A 403 13.83 -1.05 40.53
CA ASP A 403 14.23 -2.11 41.48
C ASP A 403 15.23 -3.11 40.89
N VAL A 404 15.35 -3.13 39.56
CA VAL A 404 16.32 -3.88 38.78
C VAL A 404 17.46 -2.95 38.32
N ASP A 405 17.12 -1.73 37.92
CA ASP A 405 18.05 -0.68 37.56
C ASP A 405 18.70 -0.06 38.81
N ASN A 406 19.81 -0.66 39.25
CA ASN A 406 20.57 -0.17 40.38
C ASN A 406 21.99 -0.73 40.43
N SER A 407 22.80 -0.13 41.30
CA SER A 407 24.20 -0.49 41.53
C SER A 407 24.45 -1.93 42.03
N PHE A 408 23.42 -2.71 42.36
CA PHE A 408 23.55 -4.06 42.93
C PHE A 408 23.07 -5.17 41.99
N THR A 409 21.93 -4.99 41.34
CA THR A 409 21.29 -6.00 40.47
C THR A 409 21.93 -5.98 39.08
N LEU A 410 21.66 -4.93 38.29
CA LEU A 410 22.27 -4.77 36.96
C LEU A 410 23.56 -3.97 36.97
N LYS A 411 23.86 -3.23 38.05
CA LYS A 411 24.97 -2.27 38.17
C LYS A 411 24.85 -1.03 37.26
N THR A 412 23.63 -0.71 36.91
CA THR A 412 23.18 0.43 36.11
C THR A 412 22.70 1.59 37.02
N ASN A 413 22.19 2.67 36.42
CA ASN A 413 21.70 3.85 37.10
C ASN A 413 20.26 4.21 36.67
N PRO A 414 19.27 4.22 37.60
CA PRO A 414 17.84 4.45 37.32
C PRO A 414 17.47 5.86 36.82
N PHE A 415 18.45 6.70 36.54
CA PHE A 415 18.23 8.05 36.03
C PHE A 415 19.02 8.33 34.76
N ASN A 416 19.62 7.30 34.18
CA ASN A 416 20.44 7.40 32.99
C ASN A 416 20.25 6.14 32.13
N ALA A 417 19.41 6.28 31.10
CA ALA A 417 19.03 5.21 30.20
C ALA A 417 20.20 4.44 29.54
N ASP A 418 21.38 5.06 29.41
CA ASP A 418 22.59 4.41 28.88
C ASP A 418 23.72 4.60 29.92
N SER A 419 23.85 3.63 30.83
CA SER A 419 24.69 3.71 32.02
C SER A 419 26.19 3.72 31.69
N ASP A 420 26.61 3.01 30.66
CA ASP A 420 28.02 2.87 30.30
C ASP A 420 28.44 3.63 29.03
N ARG A 421 27.48 4.26 28.35
CA ARG A 421 27.61 5.24 27.26
C ARG A 421 28.09 4.62 25.96
N ASP A 422 27.59 3.44 25.65
CA ASP A 422 27.93 2.71 24.44
C ASP A 422 26.89 2.84 23.30
N CYS A 423 25.98 3.81 23.44
CA CYS A 423 24.85 4.08 22.55
C CYS A 423 23.73 3.02 22.57
N LEU A 424 23.78 2.02 23.43
CA LEU A 424 22.67 1.12 23.73
C LEU A 424 22.11 1.49 25.10
N ASN A 425 20.79 1.42 25.25
CA ASN A 425 20.19 1.68 26.55
C ASN A 425 20.20 0.40 27.40
N ASP A 426 20.18 0.55 28.72
CA ASP A 426 20.34 -0.57 29.66
C ASP A 426 19.25 -1.62 29.44
N GLY A 427 18.03 -1.19 29.10
CA GLY A 427 16.91 -2.04 28.70
C GLY A 427 17.15 -2.87 27.42
N PHE A 428 17.69 -2.27 26.36
CA PHE A 428 18.02 -2.97 25.11
C PHE A 428 19.03 -4.09 25.37
N GLU A 429 20.04 -3.79 26.17
CA GLU A 429 21.12 -4.71 26.51
C GLU A 429 20.65 -5.81 27.45
N GLN A 430 19.89 -5.47 28.49
CA GLN A 430 19.33 -6.45 29.43
C GLN A 430 18.50 -7.51 28.70
N ARG A 431 17.64 -7.08 27.76
CA ARG A 431 16.80 -8.00 26.98
C ARG A 431 17.61 -8.92 26.07
N ARG A 432 18.86 -8.56 25.77
CA ARG A 432 19.77 -9.28 24.87
C ARG A 432 21.02 -9.78 25.61
N GLU A 433 20.94 -9.94 26.93
CA GLU A 433 22.03 -10.50 27.75
C GLU A 433 22.44 -11.90 27.24
N ASP A 434 21.49 -12.69 26.77
CA ASP A 434 21.70 -14.02 26.17
C ASP A 434 22.52 -13.98 24.88
N GLN A 435 22.45 -12.87 24.16
CA GLN A 435 23.27 -12.62 22.98
C GLN A 435 24.66 -12.13 23.39
N GLY A 436 24.86 -11.68 24.62
CA GLY A 436 26.14 -11.25 25.18
C GLY A 436 26.34 -9.74 25.33
N PHE A 437 25.25 -8.96 25.31
CA PHE A 437 25.26 -7.54 25.70
C PHE A 437 25.27 -7.37 27.22
N LYS A 438 25.73 -6.21 27.71
CA LYS A 438 25.88 -5.97 29.15
C LYS A 438 25.68 -4.49 29.51
N ALA A 439 24.53 -4.20 30.08
CA ALA A 439 24.11 -2.88 30.59
C ALA A 439 25.07 -2.14 31.53
N ALA A 440 26.10 -2.79 32.10
CA ALA A 440 26.97 -2.17 33.08
C ALA A 440 28.46 -2.38 32.79
N ASN A 441 29.06 -1.33 32.21
CA ASN A 441 30.47 -0.95 32.18
C ASN A 441 31.47 -2.11 32.31
N ASP A 442 31.62 -2.84 31.22
CA ASP A 442 32.90 -3.36 30.78
C ASP A 442 33.17 -3.11 29.30
N LEU A 443 32.84 -1.92 28.75
CA LEU A 443 33.07 -1.51 27.35
C LEU A 443 33.04 -2.74 26.44
N ASP A 444 31.87 -3.37 26.37
CA ASP A 444 31.81 -4.71 25.81
C ASP A 444 32.31 -4.67 24.34
N ALA A 445 32.74 -5.81 23.79
CA ALA A 445 33.28 -5.84 22.42
C ALA A 445 32.23 -5.53 21.33
N ARG A 446 30.97 -5.29 21.71
CA ARG A 446 29.78 -5.12 20.87
C ARG A 446 29.07 -3.78 21.06
N GLY A 447 29.42 -3.00 22.07
CA GLY A 447 28.96 -1.63 22.33
C GLY A 447 29.63 -0.64 21.39
N CYS A 448 29.01 0.52 21.19
CA CYS A 448 29.60 1.58 20.38
C CYS A 448 30.41 2.54 21.25
N ASP A 449 31.73 2.54 21.07
CA ASP A 449 32.57 3.67 21.48
C ASP A 449 32.98 4.46 20.22
N PRO A 450 32.40 5.65 19.98
CA PRO A 450 32.75 6.47 18.82
C PRO A 450 34.23 6.89 18.76
N ASP A 451 34.92 6.90 19.90
CA ASP A 451 36.33 7.26 20.03
C ASP A 451 37.27 6.02 19.92
N SER A 452 36.71 4.81 20.00
CA SER A 452 37.48 3.57 19.91
C SER A 452 37.79 3.17 18.47
N PRO A 453 39.04 2.77 18.16
CA PRO A 453 39.38 2.18 16.87
C PRO A 453 38.80 0.76 16.68
N LEU A 454 38.18 0.17 17.71
CA LEU A 454 37.62 -1.19 17.67
C LEU A 454 36.18 -1.23 17.14
N THR A 455 35.45 -0.11 17.20
CA THR A 455 34.08 0.07 16.72
C THR A 455 34.00 1.12 15.61
N PRO A 456 34.78 0.96 14.52
CA PRO A 456 34.83 1.96 13.47
C PRO A 456 33.45 2.11 12.81
N ARG A 457 32.95 3.36 12.76
CA ARG A 457 31.69 3.79 12.11
C ARG A 457 30.41 3.53 12.90
N CYS A 458 30.49 3.23 14.19
CA CYS A 458 29.32 3.24 15.05
C CYS A 458 28.86 4.68 15.35
N THR A 459 27.56 4.88 15.59
CA THR A 459 26.93 6.21 15.67
C THR A 459 25.79 6.19 16.69
N CYS A 460 25.89 7.00 17.74
CA CYS A 460 24.81 7.14 18.74
C CYS A 460 23.64 8.03 18.26
N ARG A 461 23.68 8.51 17.02
CA ARG A 461 22.65 9.42 16.53
C ARG A 461 21.35 8.63 16.33
N ASP A 462 20.24 9.19 16.77
CA ASP A 462 18.88 8.76 16.39
C ASP A 462 18.40 9.72 15.30
N THR A 463 18.26 9.22 14.06
CA THR A 463 18.02 10.07 12.88
C THR A 463 16.54 10.23 12.56
N ASP A 464 15.67 9.31 12.97
CA ASP A 464 14.23 9.40 12.76
C ASP A 464 13.44 9.78 14.03
N GLY A 465 14.06 9.68 15.21
CA GLY A 465 13.52 10.10 16.50
C GLY A 465 12.69 9.02 17.21
N ASP A 466 12.82 7.76 16.81
CA ASP A 466 12.03 6.64 17.36
C ASP A 466 12.49 6.24 18.78
N GLY A 467 13.75 6.50 19.14
CA GLY A 467 14.38 6.16 20.41
C GLY A 467 15.51 5.13 20.32
N LEU A 468 15.76 4.54 19.14
CA LEU A 468 16.91 3.69 18.86
C LEU A 468 18.07 4.54 18.30
N SER A 469 19.29 4.21 18.72
CA SER A 469 20.47 4.75 18.05
C SER A 469 20.68 4.04 16.72
N GLN A 470 21.29 4.71 15.74
CA GLN A 470 21.71 4.09 14.47
C GLN A 470 22.58 2.84 14.67
N PHE A 471 23.29 2.75 15.80
CA PHE A 471 24.01 1.54 16.17
C PHE A 471 23.08 0.38 16.56
N ALA A 472 22.06 0.65 17.39
CA ALA A 472 21.01 -0.31 17.73
C ALA A 472 20.23 -0.73 16.48
N GLU A 473 19.88 0.23 15.62
CA GLU A 473 19.16 -0.03 14.37
C GLU A 473 19.97 -0.93 13.43
N SER A 474 21.28 -0.65 13.28
CA SER A 474 22.16 -1.52 12.49
C SER A 474 22.25 -2.93 13.05
N TYR A 475 22.10 -3.13 14.36
CA TYR A 475 22.08 -4.45 14.99
C TYR A 475 20.77 -5.19 14.69
N LEU A 476 19.63 -4.50 14.86
CA LEU A 476 18.28 -5.02 14.59
C LEU A 476 17.96 -5.13 13.10
N ARG A 477 18.79 -4.52 12.25
CA ARG A 477 18.60 -4.40 10.78
C ARG A 477 17.38 -3.56 10.40
N THR A 478 16.97 -2.70 11.31
CA THR A 478 15.97 -1.66 11.05
C THR A 478 16.61 -0.52 10.23
N ARG A 479 15.81 0.48 9.89
CA ARG A 479 16.20 1.55 8.97
C ARG A 479 16.32 2.88 9.69
N GLU A 480 17.56 3.41 9.70
CA GLU A 480 18.00 4.67 10.32
C GLU A 480 17.20 5.96 10.04
N THR A 481 16.17 5.91 9.21
CA THR A 481 15.40 7.08 8.77
C THR A 481 13.89 6.84 8.84
N ILE A 482 13.46 5.68 9.34
CA ILE A 482 12.06 5.25 9.35
C ILE A 482 11.73 4.68 10.73
N VAL A 483 10.84 5.38 11.44
CA VAL A 483 10.38 5.06 12.80
C VAL A 483 9.80 3.64 12.97
N ASP A 484 9.35 3.02 11.90
CA ASP A 484 8.62 1.74 11.84
C ASP A 484 9.09 1.05 10.55
N SER A 485 10.03 0.11 10.66
CA SER A 485 10.84 -0.42 9.55
C SER A 485 10.15 -1.52 8.74
N ASP A 486 9.20 -2.22 9.34
CA ASP A 486 8.33 -3.17 8.67
C ASP A 486 6.99 -2.54 8.20
N GLY A 487 6.69 -1.38 8.77
CA GLY A 487 5.59 -0.53 8.42
C GLY A 487 4.28 -0.95 9.05
N ASP A 488 4.17 -1.73 10.12
CA ASP A 488 2.89 -2.21 10.64
C ASP A 488 2.07 -1.18 11.46
N GLY A 489 2.66 -0.03 11.79
CA GLY A 489 2.09 1.01 12.62
C GLY A 489 2.53 1.02 14.09
N ILE A 490 3.59 0.28 14.43
CA ILE A 490 4.27 0.26 15.73
C ILE A 490 5.72 0.75 15.55
N PRO A 491 6.25 1.64 16.41
CA PRO A 491 7.64 2.07 16.29
C PRO A 491 8.65 0.97 16.60
N ASP A 492 9.79 0.93 15.88
CA ASP A 492 10.83 -0.09 16.04
C ASP A 492 11.35 -0.16 17.48
N SER A 493 11.58 1.01 18.10
CA SER A 493 12.01 1.12 19.50
C SER A 493 11.06 0.44 20.49
N LEU A 494 9.75 0.47 20.22
CA LEU A 494 8.75 -0.10 21.09
C LEU A 494 8.71 -1.63 20.96
N GLU A 495 8.76 -2.15 19.74
CA GLU A 495 8.87 -3.58 19.49
C GLU A 495 10.15 -4.15 20.10
N ALA A 496 11.27 -3.47 19.89
CA ALA A 496 12.57 -3.85 20.41
C ALA A 496 12.62 -3.86 21.95
N ARG A 497 11.91 -2.94 22.62
CA ARG A 497 11.76 -2.90 24.09
C ARG A 497 11.03 -4.13 24.61
N TRP A 498 10.01 -4.60 23.89
CA TRP A 498 9.24 -5.79 24.25
C TRP A 498 9.82 -7.09 23.68
N GLY A 499 10.98 -7.02 23.01
CA GLY A 499 11.68 -8.20 22.49
C GLY A 499 10.99 -8.84 21.27
N LEU A 500 10.13 -8.09 20.59
CA LEU A 500 9.60 -8.46 19.27
C LEU A 500 10.64 -8.10 18.19
N ASP A 501 10.46 -8.63 16.98
CA ASP A 501 11.33 -8.35 15.83
C ASP A 501 10.74 -7.19 15.01
N PRO A 502 11.36 -5.99 15.00
CA PRO A 502 10.84 -4.81 14.28
C PRO A 502 10.88 -4.92 12.73
N MET A 503 11.36 -6.05 12.22
CA MET A 503 11.37 -6.36 10.78
C MET A 503 10.25 -7.34 10.39
N GLU A 504 9.47 -7.83 11.35
CA GLU A 504 8.36 -8.76 11.14
C GLU A 504 7.00 -8.13 11.51
N PRO A 505 6.16 -7.77 10.51
CA PRO A 505 4.90 -7.09 10.76
C PRO A 505 4.01 -7.85 11.76
N SER A 506 3.41 -7.12 12.69
CA SER A 506 2.44 -7.66 13.65
C SER A 506 1.40 -8.53 12.94
N VAL A 507 1.41 -9.82 13.27
CA VAL A 507 0.47 -10.77 12.73
C VAL A 507 -0.81 -10.69 13.54
N ALA A 508 -1.91 -10.32 12.90
CA ALA A 508 -3.21 -10.23 13.55
C ALA A 508 -3.55 -11.53 14.29
N GLY A 509 -3.74 -11.43 15.62
CA GLY A 509 -4.05 -12.56 16.49
C GLY A 509 -2.85 -13.41 16.94
N LEU A 510 -1.61 -13.01 16.64
CA LEU A 510 -0.43 -13.58 17.29
C LEU A 510 -0.45 -13.21 18.77
N ASP A 511 -0.23 -14.20 19.63
CA ASP A 511 -0.25 -14.14 21.09
C ASP A 511 1.02 -14.86 21.55
N THR A 512 2.08 -14.09 21.80
CA THR A 512 3.43 -14.59 22.03
C THR A 512 3.54 -15.34 23.36
N ASP A 513 2.83 -14.90 24.39
CA ASP A 513 2.90 -15.51 25.72
C ASP A 513 1.82 -16.57 26.01
N GLY A 514 0.77 -16.61 25.19
CA GLY A 514 -0.35 -17.55 25.23
C GLY A 514 -1.36 -17.29 26.35
N ASP A 515 -1.65 -16.04 26.69
CA ASP A 515 -2.69 -15.64 27.66
C ASP A 515 -4.05 -15.26 27.06
N GLY A 516 -4.12 -15.24 25.72
CA GLY A 516 -5.32 -14.97 24.94
C GLY A 516 -5.51 -13.51 24.53
N LEU A 517 -4.52 -12.65 24.74
CA LEU A 517 -4.45 -11.30 24.18
C LEU A 517 -3.47 -11.29 22.98
N PRO A 518 -3.83 -10.66 21.85
CA PRO A 518 -2.88 -10.49 20.75
C PRO A 518 -1.81 -9.43 21.06
N ASP A 519 -0.58 -9.65 20.61
CA ASP A 519 0.57 -8.77 20.86
C ASP A 519 0.29 -7.30 20.46
N GLU A 520 -0.34 -7.08 19.29
CA GLU A 520 -0.71 -5.75 18.81
C GLU A 520 -1.69 -5.00 19.73
N VAL A 521 -2.56 -5.75 20.44
CA VAL A 521 -3.53 -5.20 21.38
C VAL A 521 -2.85 -4.83 22.69
N GLU A 522 -1.91 -5.65 23.13
CA GLU A 522 -1.11 -5.45 24.34
C GLU A 522 -0.19 -4.22 24.22
N LEU A 523 0.53 -4.12 23.11
CA LEU A 523 1.39 -2.97 22.80
C LEU A 523 0.59 -1.66 22.81
N ARG A 524 -0.61 -1.65 22.21
CA ARG A 524 -1.50 -0.49 22.23
C ARG A 524 -1.98 -0.15 23.63
N ALA A 525 -2.32 -1.16 24.43
CA ALA A 525 -2.74 -0.99 25.82
C ALA A 525 -1.58 -0.67 26.79
N GLY A 526 -0.33 -0.72 26.32
CA GLY A 526 0.86 -0.50 27.11
C GLY A 526 1.13 -1.62 28.11
N THR A 527 0.81 -2.87 27.74
CA THR A 527 1.12 -4.11 28.48
C THR A 527 2.30 -4.86 27.83
N ASP A 528 2.70 -6.00 28.38
CA ASP A 528 3.90 -6.75 27.96
C ASP A 528 3.52 -8.01 27.16
N PRO A 529 3.72 -8.03 25.82
CA PRO A 529 3.32 -9.16 24.97
C PRO A 529 4.11 -10.46 25.21
N THR A 530 5.14 -10.42 26.06
CA THR A 530 5.98 -11.57 26.38
C THR A 530 5.68 -12.17 27.75
N ARG A 531 4.69 -11.64 28.46
CA ARG A 531 4.42 -11.98 29.85
C ARG A 531 2.92 -12.03 30.12
N ARG A 532 2.43 -13.23 30.45
CA ARG A 532 1.01 -13.51 30.74
C ARG A 532 0.42 -12.55 31.77
N ASP A 533 -0.18 -11.46 31.31
CA ASP A 533 -0.56 -10.31 32.13
C ASP A 533 -1.99 -9.84 31.92
N ARG A 534 -2.86 -10.67 31.31
CA ARG A 534 -4.27 -10.39 31.09
C ARG A 534 -5.01 -9.68 32.24
N ALA A 535 -4.76 -10.07 33.50
CA ALA A 535 -5.38 -9.40 34.65
C ALA A 535 -4.90 -7.94 34.84
N PHE A 536 -3.64 -7.67 34.54
CA PHE A 536 -3.07 -6.33 34.45
C PHE A 536 -3.68 -5.57 33.27
N PHE A 537 -3.76 -6.16 32.08
CA PHE A 537 -4.41 -5.59 30.90
C PHE A 537 -5.85 -5.14 31.18
N GLU A 538 -6.69 -6.05 31.70
CA GLU A 538 -8.12 -5.78 31.95
C GLU A 538 -8.36 -4.61 32.92
N LYS A 539 -7.39 -4.33 33.80
CA LYS A 539 -7.48 -3.28 34.83
C LYS A 539 -6.75 -1.99 34.45
N ASN A 540 -5.57 -2.09 33.85
CA ASN A 540 -4.62 -1.00 33.66
C ASN A 540 -4.31 -0.66 32.20
N GLY A 541 -4.84 -1.45 31.26
CA GLY A 541 -4.68 -1.23 29.83
C GLY A 541 -5.24 0.12 29.39
N PHE A 542 -4.56 0.77 28.46
CA PHE A 542 -5.00 2.04 27.88
C PHE A 542 -6.24 1.88 27.02
N GLN A 543 -7.07 2.91 27.04
CA GLN A 543 -8.31 2.94 26.28
C GLN A 543 -8.29 4.11 25.31
N TYR A 544 -8.51 3.83 24.03
CA TYR A 544 -8.48 4.81 22.95
C TYR A 544 -9.89 5.02 22.40
N GLU A 545 -10.28 6.29 22.30
CA GLU A 545 -11.46 6.72 21.56
C GLU A 545 -11.02 7.70 20.49
N THR A 546 -11.27 7.40 19.22
CA THR A 546 -10.95 8.29 18.10
C THR A 546 -12.16 8.46 17.20
N ARG A 547 -12.35 9.68 16.68
CA ARG A 547 -13.43 9.98 15.73
C ARG A 547 -13.00 11.04 14.74
N ILE A 548 -13.48 10.93 13.50
CA ILE A 548 -13.31 12.00 12.50
C ILE A 548 -14.14 13.20 12.96
N ALA A 549 -13.45 14.31 13.25
CA ALA A 549 -14.08 15.57 13.64
C ALA A 549 -14.56 16.33 12.41
N GLU A 550 -13.69 16.47 11.40
CA GLU A 550 -13.99 17.16 10.15
C GLU A 550 -12.99 16.77 9.04
N VAL A 551 -13.40 16.98 7.79
CA VAL A 551 -12.52 16.95 6.62
C VAL A 551 -12.39 18.37 6.10
N LEU A 552 -11.17 18.90 6.13
CA LEU A 552 -10.87 20.27 5.72
C LEU A 552 -10.93 20.40 4.20
N SER A 553 -11.18 21.62 3.71
CA SER A 553 -11.25 21.91 2.27
C SER A 553 -9.96 21.60 1.49
N ASN A 554 -8.82 21.54 2.17
CA ASN A 554 -7.52 21.16 1.61
C ASN A 554 -7.28 19.64 1.57
N GLY A 555 -8.25 18.82 1.99
CA GLY A 555 -8.18 17.35 1.99
C GLY A 555 -7.61 16.73 3.27
N SER A 556 -7.12 17.53 4.22
CA SER A 556 -6.72 17.05 5.55
C SER A 556 -7.91 16.49 6.34
N VAL A 557 -7.69 15.43 7.10
CA VAL A 557 -8.70 14.82 7.99
C VAL A 557 -8.30 15.09 9.43
N CYS A 558 -9.18 15.72 10.20
CA CYS A 558 -8.97 16.00 11.61
C CYS A 558 -9.69 14.97 12.48
N TYR A 559 -8.99 14.50 13.50
CA TYR A 559 -9.48 13.51 14.46
C TYR A 559 -9.52 14.12 15.85
N ASP A 560 -10.67 14.00 16.51
CA ASP A 560 -10.73 14.16 17.96
C ASP A 560 -10.33 12.82 18.58
N TYR A 561 -9.46 12.83 19.58
CA TYR A 561 -9.01 11.64 20.28
C TYR A 561 -9.02 11.81 21.79
N THR A 562 -9.18 10.69 22.47
CA THR A 562 -9.06 10.55 23.92
C THR A 562 -8.32 9.25 24.23
N VAL A 563 -7.30 9.32 25.08
CA VAL A 563 -6.58 8.19 25.64
C VAL A 563 -6.70 8.23 27.15
N SER A 564 -7.36 7.23 27.73
CA SER A 564 -7.64 7.16 29.16
C SER A 564 -6.99 5.95 29.84
N ASN A 565 -7.12 5.89 31.17
CA ASN A 565 -6.53 4.88 32.05
C ASN A 565 -4.99 4.93 32.18
N LEU A 566 -4.37 6.09 31.90
CA LEU A 566 -2.93 6.28 32.05
C LEU A 566 -2.59 6.42 33.54
N GLN A 567 -1.96 5.39 34.13
CA GLN A 567 -1.50 5.42 35.52
C GLN A 567 -0.27 6.30 35.67
N MET A 568 -0.27 7.15 36.69
CA MET A 568 0.89 7.89 37.16
C MET A 568 1.51 7.16 38.34
N VAL A 569 2.84 7.08 38.36
CA VAL A 569 3.62 6.51 39.46
C VAL A 569 4.35 7.59 40.24
N THR A 570 4.77 7.29 41.46
CA THR A 570 5.56 8.23 42.27
C THR A 570 7.04 8.00 42.04
N THR A 571 7.58 8.58 40.97
CA THR A 571 9.02 8.57 40.67
C THR A 571 9.83 9.23 41.81
N PRO A 572 11.04 8.74 42.13
CA PRO A 572 11.90 9.30 43.16
C PRO A 572 12.41 10.72 42.83
N ASP A 573 12.91 11.41 43.87
CA ASP A 573 13.61 12.69 43.71
C ASP A 573 14.92 12.50 42.93
N ARG A 574 15.22 13.41 41.99
CA ARG A 574 16.51 13.46 41.29
C ARG A 574 17.02 14.89 41.06
N VAL A 575 18.24 15.03 40.56
CA VAL A 575 18.81 16.35 40.27
C VAL A 575 17.94 17.08 39.24
N GLY A 576 17.38 18.23 39.63
CA GLY A 576 16.52 19.04 38.76
C GLY A 576 15.05 18.63 38.69
N ALA A 577 14.61 17.57 39.37
CA ALA A 577 13.22 17.13 39.40
C ALA A 577 12.82 16.62 40.80
N LYS A 578 11.68 17.11 41.31
CA LYS A 578 11.06 16.57 42.54
C LYS A 578 10.35 15.24 42.26
N GLN A 579 10.05 14.49 43.30
CA GLN A 579 9.35 13.21 43.18
C GLN A 579 8.01 13.34 42.44
N GLY A 580 7.66 12.29 41.70
CA GLY A 580 6.35 12.08 41.10
C GLY A 580 6.16 12.58 39.68
N PHE A 581 7.17 13.10 38.99
CA PHE A 581 7.01 13.47 37.57
C PHE A 581 6.86 12.23 36.69
N ASN A 582 5.86 12.26 35.81
CA ASN A 582 5.59 11.24 34.81
C ASN A 582 5.56 11.90 33.43
N LEU A 583 6.14 11.21 32.45
CA LEU A 583 6.19 11.64 31.07
C LEU A 583 5.50 10.62 30.16
N PHE A 584 4.62 11.11 29.30
CA PHE A 584 3.94 10.31 28.28
C PHE A 584 4.33 10.84 26.90
N LYS A 585 4.80 9.96 26.01
CA LYS A 585 5.03 10.23 24.59
C LYS A 585 3.81 9.72 23.82
N LEU A 586 3.30 10.53 22.90
CA LEU A 586 2.22 10.17 22.00
C LEU A 586 2.79 10.06 20.61
N TRP A 587 2.47 8.98 19.92
CA TRP A 587 2.82 8.73 18.54
C TRP A 587 1.59 8.88 17.67
N PHE A 588 1.71 9.62 16.59
CA PHE A 588 0.68 9.76 15.56
C PHE A 588 1.31 9.50 14.20
N ALA A 589 0.85 8.45 13.53
CA ALA A 589 1.23 8.17 12.15
C ALA A 589 0.05 8.45 11.22
N GLU A 590 0.35 9.06 10.09
CA GLU A 590 -0.59 9.23 8.98
C GLU A 590 -0.07 8.52 7.73
N ALA A 591 -0.97 7.90 6.98
CA ALA A 591 -0.64 7.26 5.71
C ALA A 591 -1.72 7.58 4.67
N PRO A 592 -1.41 7.53 3.36
CA PRO A 592 -2.42 7.63 2.32
C PRO A 592 -3.53 6.57 2.52
N GLU A 593 -4.76 6.91 2.15
CA GLU A 593 -5.90 5.98 2.11
C GLU A 593 -5.73 4.98 0.93
N SER A 594 -4.70 4.13 1.00
CA SER A 594 -4.40 3.06 0.03
C SER A 594 -4.90 1.69 0.50
N GLY A 595 -5.19 1.56 1.79
CA GLY A 595 -5.53 0.27 2.42
C GLY A 595 -4.32 -0.66 2.56
N VAL A 596 -3.11 -0.14 2.35
CA VAL A 596 -1.87 -0.86 2.61
C VAL A 596 -1.58 -0.84 4.10
N ALA A 597 -1.63 -2.02 4.74
CA ALA A 597 -1.39 -2.16 6.17
C ALA A 597 0.04 -1.77 6.54
N THR A 598 1.01 -2.13 5.71
CA THR A 598 2.44 -1.97 5.97
C THR A 598 3.06 -0.65 5.42
N ASP A 599 2.27 0.44 5.27
CA ASP A 599 2.82 1.75 4.85
C ASP A 599 3.59 2.40 6.00
N TYR A 600 4.88 2.68 5.83
CA TYR A 600 5.73 3.29 6.86
C TYR A 600 5.20 4.59 7.48
N GLY A 601 4.23 5.25 6.85
CA GLY A 601 3.55 6.41 7.41
C GLY A 601 4.43 7.66 7.46
N VAL A 602 3.84 8.75 7.92
CA VAL A 602 4.55 9.96 8.32
C VAL A 602 4.28 10.12 9.80
N TRP A 603 5.34 10.04 10.59
CA TRP A 603 5.24 10.07 12.03
C TRP A 603 5.35 11.49 12.57
N ARG A 604 4.56 11.75 13.60
CA ARG A 604 4.71 12.90 14.49
C ARG A 604 4.55 12.42 15.91
N SER A 605 5.25 13.09 16.82
CA SER A 605 5.12 12.81 18.24
C SER A 605 4.74 14.07 19.01
N ALA A 606 4.08 13.85 20.15
CA ALA A 606 3.84 14.86 21.16
C ALA A 606 4.22 14.28 22.52
N CYS A 607 4.32 15.12 23.54
CA CYS A 607 4.59 14.67 24.90
C CYS A 607 3.79 15.44 25.93
N ALA A 608 3.51 14.79 27.06
CA ALA A 608 2.72 15.34 28.15
C ALA A 608 3.33 15.00 29.52
N TRP A 609 3.46 16.03 30.36
CA TRP A 609 3.90 15.94 31.74
C TRP A 609 2.74 15.89 32.71
N SER A 610 2.85 15.02 33.70
CA SER A 610 2.05 15.07 34.92
C SER A 610 2.94 14.88 36.16
N GLN A 611 2.41 15.22 37.34
CA GLN A 611 3.08 14.99 38.60
C GLN A 611 2.13 14.32 39.60
N TYR A 612 2.56 13.22 40.20
CA TYR A 612 1.80 12.45 41.18
C TYR A 612 2.69 12.00 42.35
N ALA A 613 2.55 12.67 43.49
CA ALA A 613 3.21 12.33 44.74
C ALA A 613 2.22 12.48 45.91
N PRO A 614 1.40 11.44 46.17
CA PRO A 614 0.40 11.48 47.23
C PRO A 614 1.06 11.58 48.62
N PRO A 615 0.36 12.15 49.62
CA PRO A 615 -0.98 12.74 49.52
C PRO A 615 -0.99 14.19 49.02
N SER A 616 0.17 14.75 48.64
CA SER A 616 0.37 16.20 48.61
C SER A 616 0.37 16.81 47.21
N VAL A 617 0.68 16.04 46.17
CA VAL A 617 0.88 16.56 44.81
C VAL A 617 0.13 15.73 43.79
N ARG A 618 -0.74 16.40 43.02
CA ARG A 618 -1.39 15.89 41.82
C ARG A 618 -1.52 17.01 40.80
N VAL A 619 -0.83 16.89 39.69
CA VAL A 619 -0.80 17.88 38.60
C VAL A 619 -0.98 17.16 37.27
N PRO A 620 -2.01 17.49 36.46
CA PRO A 620 -3.04 18.50 36.73
C PRO A 620 -3.97 18.11 37.89
N VAL A 621 -4.66 19.10 38.46
CA VAL A 621 -5.66 18.88 39.52
C VAL A 621 -6.87 18.09 39.00
N GLY A 622 -7.22 18.25 37.72
CA GLY A 622 -8.21 17.41 37.03
C GLY A 622 -7.56 16.20 36.36
N PRO A 623 -8.34 15.24 35.85
CA PRO A 623 -7.79 14.08 35.16
C PRO A 623 -7.29 14.40 33.75
N GLU A 624 -7.55 15.58 33.21
CA GLU A 624 -7.42 15.85 31.78
C GLU A 624 -6.21 16.72 31.44
N LEU A 625 -5.45 16.29 30.44
CA LEU A 625 -4.46 17.08 29.73
C LEU A 625 -4.90 17.19 28.27
N THR A 626 -5.00 18.41 27.77
CA THR A 626 -5.48 18.67 26.40
C THR A 626 -4.32 19.06 25.50
N LEU A 627 -4.18 18.36 24.38
CA LEU A 627 -3.21 18.64 23.33
C LEU A 627 -3.91 19.20 22.10
N THR A 628 -3.18 20.02 21.37
CA THR A 628 -3.60 20.61 20.09
C THR A 628 -2.76 20.04 18.96
N ASN A 629 -3.20 20.23 17.72
CA ASN A 629 -2.47 19.77 16.54
C ASN A 629 -1.02 20.29 16.50
N ASP A 630 -0.76 21.50 17.00
CA ASP A 630 0.56 22.13 16.98
C ASP A 630 1.53 21.52 18.01
N ASN A 631 1.02 20.72 18.95
CA ASN A 631 1.88 19.96 19.86
C ASN A 631 2.51 18.73 19.21
N PHE A 632 2.00 18.27 18.05
CA PHE A 632 2.54 17.15 17.30
C PHE A 632 3.64 17.63 16.33
N MET A 633 4.89 17.28 16.65
CA MET A 633 6.10 17.66 15.91
C MET A 633 6.77 16.45 15.26
N ILE A 634 7.81 16.68 14.44
CA ILE A 634 8.59 15.56 13.88
C ILE A 634 9.28 14.78 15.02
N PRO A 635 9.44 13.45 14.95
CA PRO A 635 9.87 12.70 16.13
C PRO A 635 11.28 13.05 16.61
N THR A 636 12.19 13.44 15.70
CA THR A 636 13.53 13.94 16.04
C THR A 636 13.54 15.19 16.93
N ASP A 637 12.48 15.99 16.93
CA ASP A 637 12.32 17.14 17.83
C ASP A 637 12.02 16.71 19.29
N LEU A 638 11.72 15.42 19.50
CA LEU A 638 11.40 14.74 20.76
C LEU A 638 12.14 13.39 20.88
N SER A 639 13.34 13.26 20.31
CA SER A 639 14.17 12.05 20.48
C SER A 639 14.54 11.81 21.95
N ASN A 640 14.87 12.89 22.67
CA ASN A 640 15.00 12.89 24.13
C ASN A 640 14.00 13.87 24.78
N PRO A 641 12.77 13.42 25.10
CA PRO A 641 11.75 14.24 25.74
C PRO A 641 12.15 14.76 27.13
N TRP A 642 13.05 14.07 27.83
CA TRP A 642 13.55 14.45 29.15
C TRP A 642 14.44 15.71 29.11
N GLU A 643 15.15 15.92 28.01
CA GLU A 643 15.97 17.12 27.77
C GLU A 643 15.17 18.26 27.12
N ASN A 644 14.15 17.93 26.33
CA ASN A 644 13.30 18.89 25.62
C ASN A 644 12.01 19.29 26.37
N GLN A 645 12.11 19.41 27.70
CA GLN A 645 10.95 19.53 28.62
C GLN A 645 9.94 20.61 28.22
N GLY A 646 10.41 21.77 27.73
CA GLY A 646 9.57 22.92 27.37
C GLY A 646 8.68 22.73 26.14
N ARG A 647 8.83 21.62 25.40
CA ARG A 647 8.00 21.29 24.22
C ARG A 647 6.79 20.42 24.56
N CYS A 648 6.74 19.85 25.77
CA CYS A 648 5.67 19.00 26.23
C CYS A 648 4.54 19.80 26.89
N VAL A 649 3.31 19.31 26.77
CA VAL A 649 2.14 19.89 27.46
C VAL A 649 2.18 19.51 28.94
N GLY A 650 1.75 20.40 29.84
CA GLY A 650 1.68 20.11 31.27
C GLY A 650 2.77 20.80 32.09
N THR A 651 3.00 20.33 33.32
CA THR A 651 3.94 20.97 34.25
C THR A 651 5.29 20.26 34.22
N THR A 652 6.30 20.93 33.68
CA THR A 652 7.66 20.39 33.56
C THR A 652 8.40 20.34 34.90
N PRO A 653 9.36 19.42 35.10
CA PRO A 653 10.22 19.38 36.28
C PRO A 653 10.97 20.69 36.57
N ALA A 654 11.44 21.40 35.55
CA ALA A 654 12.12 22.69 35.69
C ALA A 654 11.21 23.88 36.11
N GLY A 655 9.88 23.66 36.19
CA GLY A 655 8.84 24.69 36.39
C GLY A 655 8.69 25.25 37.81
N GLN A 656 9.54 24.86 38.77
CA GLN A 656 9.59 25.50 40.11
C GLN A 656 10.62 26.63 40.24
N GLN A 657 11.14 27.18 39.14
CA GLN A 657 11.80 28.50 39.14
C GLN A 657 11.02 29.51 38.28
N GLY A 658 9.77 29.78 38.67
CA GLY A 658 9.09 31.01 38.29
C GLY A 658 9.68 32.20 39.02
N GLY A 659 10.73 32.81 38.45
CA GLY A 659 11.41 33.96 39.04
C GLY A 659 12.41 34.66 38.12
N VAL A 660 11.90 35.22 37.01
CA VAL A 660 12.49 36.30 36.18
C VAL A 660 13.79 35.98 35.42
N ASN A 661 13.74 36.16 34.09
CA ASN A 661 14.86 36.34 33.14
C ASN A 661 16.07 37.12 33.72
N PRO A 662 17.31 36.91 33.23
CA PRO A 662 17.66 36.77 31.81
C PRO A 662 18.56 35.59 31.42
#